data_AF-A0A946IYI4-F1
#
_entry.id   AF-A0A946IYI4-F1
#
_cell.length_a   1.000
_cell.length_b   1.000
_cell.length_c   1.000
_cell.angle_alpha   90.00
_cell.angle_beta   90.00
_cell.angle_gamma   90.00
#
_symmetry.space_group_name_H-M   'P 1'
#
loop_
_entity.id
_entity.type
_entity.pdbx_description
1 polymer ?
#
loop_
_entity_poly.entity_id
_entity_poly.type
_entity_poly.pdbx_seq_one_letter_code
_entity_poly.pdbx_strand_id
1 'polypeptide(L)'
;MLIFKKGLTVLLITLIGVCSVYAQEKDWAFWQKQFFLSNADKTEDHETAHFWRTQEPHIKGVQVTATLPDYPWVKVSGYRNRTVERCITCHDGISTTSTSHPPEFGCSACHGGEPESVDKDQAHATLIYDPQAGTGKRNPSSLSVVEKSCGQLYCHAGHIREDRNHIQRLNKSMMNTLAGMISGLRYQWAGQDKKTARYATQAIVDKDGNIPHEWGALDKLDKLPYFSSLDIPESDQKSIHQISKHPSDRLLRKECFQCHIDSPPAPGQYRSQGCAACHFSYSKTGLYEGNDPTISKTQPGHAKLHKIQALPKRMICVQCHKRFSIQPLGDGPSPVRKDASQSIDEVEEPINETAAEQPQENEELSPDGPVEETQLQVKVEQLEVDEELSPNNLENEGLLVEIAEKDNNDNIPVPEKEFSLFASTDNVQVDVHTARGMDCIDCHTQRDIMGDGNLYSKQHQAVEIRCETCHGDDATYPMISKVTDPKDAVIRLSKHYKGQPNSVGDWMAVSERKMRMTNVKVQEGKMVTLGKQTGRVYEIPLLRDSKAHFIPQHKSRLECTACHSQWVVRCQGCHASMNLRQDQSELKMADSPPIKIQQPSLMIGPRGKVAPMLAQPERHFSLLDEKGNPVPALGVGGELRGKYQEWHFTNPDSLSGSNLAYSLNPHSTGTKVRSCESCHLSPKTLGLGAGDLKIGANNSGKNDSLLPLNRSDKMVKASAFDPQAKVSMRGEVLAGSHQTKARPFNQREIVKILKVGNCIPCHDQYNDPIYQDIKKSYTFESTHEHRQLRKKILNSKQTQP
;
A
#
# COMPACT_ATOMS: atom_id res chain seq x y z
N MET A 1 28.35 -57.41 2.60
CA MET A 1 27.85 -56.03 2.39
C MET A 1 28.72 -55.18 1.42
N LEU A 2 29.52 -55.79 0.53
CA LEU A 2 30.36 -55.06 -0.45
C LEU A 2 29.93 -55.22 -1.92
N ILE A 3 28.99 -56.11 -2.23
CA ILE A 3 28.54 -56.36 -3.62
C ILE A 3 27.40 -55.40 -4.02
N PHE A 4 26.61 -54.90 -3.06
CA PHE A 4 25.51 -53.95 -3.33
C PHE A 4 25.96 -52.51 -3.66
N LYS A 5 27.18 -52.09 -3.28
CA LYS A 5 27.67 -50.73 -3.56
C LYS A 5 28.13 -50.53 -5.00
N LYS A 6 28.64 -51.58 -5.67
CA LYS A 6 29.05 -51.47 -7.09
C LYS A 6 27.86 -51.38 -8.04
N GLY A 7 26.78 -52.12 -7.77
CA GLY A 7 25.53 -52.04 -8.56
C GLY A 7 24.86 -50.66 -8.50
N LEU A 8 24.79 -50.05 -7.31
CA LEU A 8 24.18 -48.72 -7.14
C LEU A 8 25.02 -47.60 -7.76
N THR A 9 26.35 -47.72 -7.74
CA THR A 9 27.24 -46.72 -8.34
C THR A 9 27.22 -46.80 -9.87
N VAL A 10 27.14 -47.99 -10.45
CA VAL A 10 26.97 -48.19 -11.90
C VAL A 10 25.57 -47.75 -12.36
N LEU A 11 24.53 -47.97 -11.54
CA LEU A 11 23.17 -47.46 -11.81
C LEU A 11 23.12 -45.92 -11.73
N LEU A 12 23.80 -45.29 -10.78
CA LEU A 12 23.89 -43.82 -10.70
C LEU A 12 24.70 -43.23 -11.86
N ILE A 13 25.81 -43.84 -12.27
CA ILE A 13 26.62 -43.36 -13.40
C ILE A 13 25.87 -43.56 -14.73
N THR A 14 25.08 -44.62 -14.87
CA THR A 14 24.21 -44.81 -16.04
C THR A 14 22.97 -43.91 -16.00
N LEU A 15 22.37 -43.62 -14.83
CA LEU A 15 21.28 -42.62 -14.73
C LEU A 15 21.77 -41.18 -14.94
N ILE A 16 22.94 -40.82 -14.43
CA ILE A 16 23.59 -39.52 -14.67
C ILE A 16 24.05 -39.43 -16.13
N GLY A 17 24.54 -40.53 -16.70
CA GLY A 17 24.87 -40.65 -18.13
C GLY A 17 23.64 -40.54 -19.02
N VAL A 18 22.53 -41.18 -18.68
CA VAL A 18 21.27 -41.13 -19.43
C VAL A 18 20.57 -39.77 -19.26
N CYS A 19 20.62 -39.14 -18.08
CA CYS A 19 20.13 -37.77 -17.89
C CYS A 19 21.02 -36.72 -18.57
N SER A 20 22.33 -36.96 -18.67
CA SER A 20 23.25 -36.06 -19.40
C SER A 20 23.18 -36.25 -20.92
N VAL A 21 22.82 -37.44 -21.40
CA VAL A 21 22.62 -37.72 -22.84
C VAL A 21 21.33 -37.08 -23.38
N TYR A 22 20.35 -36.74 -22.52
CA TYR A 22 19.18 -35.95 -22.91
C TYR A 22 19.41 -34.43 -22.96
N ALA A 23 20.57 -33.95 -22.51
CA ALA A 23 21.04 -32.59 -22.73
C ALA A 23 21.93 -32.52 -23.97
N GLN A 24 21.51 -33.15 -25.08
CA GLN A 24 22.12 -32.89 -26.38
C GLN A 24 21.79 -31.44 -26.74
N GLU A 25 22.81 -30.62 -26.99
CA GLU A 25 22.61 -29.24 -27.44
C GLU A 25 21.82 -29.25 -28.73
N LYS A 26 20.58 -28.79 -28.65
CA LYS A 26 19.65 -28.82 -29.77
C LYS A 26 19.94 -27.63 -30.68
N ASP A 27 20.13 -27.92 -31.97
CA ASP A 27 20.35 -26.91 -32.98
C ASP A 27 19.09 -26.04 -33.22
N TRP A 28 19.23 -24.99 -34.02
CA TRP A 28 18.11 -24.10 -34.34
C TRP A 28 16.98 -24.82 -35.10
N ALA A 29 17.31 -25.82 -35.93
CA ALA A 29 16.35 -26.56 -36.72
C ALA A 29 15.42 -27.39 -35.84
N PHE A 30 15.93 -27.95 -34.74
CA PHE A 30 15.13 -28.61 -33.73
C PHE A 30 14.03 -27.69 -33.20
N TRP A 31 14.35 -26.47 -32.80
CA TRP A 31 13.39 -25.55 -32.18
C TRP A 31 12.30 -25.12 -33.15
N GLN A 32 12.63 -24.90 -34.43
CA GLN A 32 11.61 -24.64 -35.45
C GLN A 32 10.67 -25.82 -35.67
N LYS A 33 11.19 -27.05 -35.74
CA LYS A 33 10.35 -28.25 -35.82
C LYS A 33 9.42 -28.36 -34.61
N GLN A 34 9.91 -28.05 -33.40
CA GLN A 34 9.05 -28.03 -32.20
C GLN A 34 7.96 -26.96 -32.28
N PHE A 35 8.26 -25.78 -32.80
CA PHE A 35 7.25 -24.75 -33.00
C PHE A 35 6.16 -25.21 -33.99
N PHE A 36 6.56 -25.78 -35.14
CA PHE A 36 5.61 -26.29 -36.14
C PHE A 36 4.73 -27.42 -35.57
N LEU A 37 5.33 -28.41 -34.91
CA LEU A 37 4.59 -29.49 -34.25
C LEU A 37 3.64 -28.95 -33.17
N SER A 38 4.11 -28.04 -32.32
CA SER A 38 3.27 -27.46 -31.28
C SER A 38 2.08 -26.67 -31.83
N ASN A 39 2.17 -26.07 -33.02
CA ASN A 39 1.03 -25.40 -33.64
C ASN A 39 0.11 -26.41 -34.34
N ALA A 40 0.66 -27.44 -34.98
CA ALA A 40 -0.11 -28.53 -35.58
C ALA A 40 -0.96 -29.27 -34.54
N ASP A 41 -0.45 -29.47 -33.33
CA ASP A 41 -1.16 -30.19 -32.27
C ASP A 41 -2.19 -29.32 -31.53
N LYS A 42 -2.14 -28.00 -31.69
CA LYS A 42 -3.11 -27.06 -31.09
C LYS A 42 -4.34 -26.81 -31.97
N THR A 43 -4.25 -27.10 -33.26
CA THR A 43 -5.35 -26.87 -34.20
C THR A 43 -6.19 -28.12 -34.34
N GLU A 44 -7.50 -27.96 -34.25
CA GLU A 44 -8.46 -29.04 -34.51
C GLU A 44 -8.73 -29.22 -36.02
N ASP A 45 -8.39 -28.21 -36.83
CA ASP A 45 -8.52 -28.26 -38.28
C ASP A 45 -7.39 -29.08 -38.93
N HIS A 46 -7.77 -30.10 -39.70
CA HIS A 46 -6.85 -31.06 -40.31
C HIS A 46 -5.98 -30.41 -41.39
N GLU A 47 -6.53 -29.48 -42.18
CA GLU A 47 -5.77 -28.80 -43.24
C GLU A 47 -4.69 -27.89 -42.64
N THR A 48 -5.04 -27.11 -41.62
CA THR A 48 -4.10 -26.28 -40.86
C THR A 48 -3.06 -27.13 -40.14
N ALA A 49 -3.44 -28.27 -39.55
CA ALA A 49 -2.51 -29.19 -38.91
C ALA A 49 -1.52 -29.78 -39.94
N HIS A 50 -2.00 -30.17 -41.11
CA HIS A 50 -1.18 -30.67 -42.21
C HIS A 50 -0.20 -29.60 -42.69
N PHE A 51 -0.67 -28.37 -42.93
CA PHE A 51 0.16 -27.23 -43.29
C PHE A 51 1.34 -27.06 -42.34
N TRP A 52 1.09 -27.01 -41.02
CA TRP A 52 2.15 -26.88 -40.02
C TRP A 52 3.12 -28.06 -40.02
N ARG A 53 2.64 -29.31 -40.14
CA ARG A 53 3.51 -30.51 -40.17
C ARG A 53 4.40 -30.57 -41.41
N THR A 54 3.98 -29.97 -42.52
CA THR A 54 4.74 -29.95 -43.79
C THR A 54 5.72 -28.79 -43.93
N GLN A 55 5.76 -27.85 -42.99
CA GLN A 55 6.70 -26.72 -43.04
C GLN A 55 8.15 -27.16 -42.84
N GLU A 56 9.05 -26.70 -43.72
CA GLU A 56 10.48 -26.95 -43.61
C GLU A 56 11.19 -25.88 -42.76
N PRO A 57 12.05 -26.27 -41.80
CA PRO A 57 12.89 -25.34 -41.06
C PRO A 57 13.81 -24.56 -41.98
N HIS A 58 13.87 -23.25 -41.79
CA HIS A 58 14.74 -22.35 -42.52
C HIS A 58 15.17 -21.19 -41.61
N ILE A 59 16.33 -20.60 -41.88
CA ILE A 59 16.82 -19.49 -41.07
C ILE A 59 15.91 -18.28 -41.24
N LYS A 60 15.39 -17.77 -40.13
CA LYS A 60 14.51 -16.59 -40.09
C LYS A 60 15.31 -15.35 -39.74
N GLY A 61 14.91 -14.22 -40.32
CA GLY A 61 15.54 -12.93 -40.07
C GLY A 61 14.50 -11.85 -39.85
N VAL A 62 14.74 -10.98 -38.87
CA VAL A 62 14.02 -9.71 -38.71
C VAL A 62 14.89 -8.59 -39.23
N GLN A 63 14.32 -7.73 -40.09
CA GLN A 63 14.98 -6.51 -40.53
C GLN A 63 14.82 -5.42 -39.47
N VAL A 64 15.94 -4.93 -38.93
CA VAL A 64 15.97 -3.89 -37.89
C VAL A 64 15.74 -2.52 -38.54
N THR A 65 14.47 -2.22 -38.77
CA THR A 65 14.01 -1.04 -39.52
C THR A 65 13.24 -0.04 -38.67
N ALA A 66 12.95 -0.37 -37.42
CA ALA A 66 12.23 0.54 -36.53
C ALA A 66 12.98 1.87 -36.36
N THR A 67 12.19 2.93 -36.27
CA THR A 67 12.65 4.27 -35.91
C THR A 67 12.16 4.61 -34.50
N LEU A 68 12.91 5.44 -33.79
CA LEU A 68 12.49 5.87 -32.46
C LEU A 68 11.28 6.80 -32.56
N PRO A 69 10.17 6.56 -31.83
CA PRO A 69 8.94 7.34 -31.99
C PRO A 69 9.11 8.85 -31.78
N ASP A 70 9.99 9.27 -30.87
CA ASP A 70 10.28 10.69 -30.59
C ASP A 70 11.37 11.27 -31.49
N TYR A 71 12.17 10.40 -32.10
CA TYR A 71 13.32 10.76 -32.94
C TYR A 71 13.22 9.96 -34.24
N PRO A 72 12.22 10.26 -35.11
CA PRO A 72 11.92 9.44 -36.28
C PRO A 72 13.06 9.42 -37.30
N TRP A 73 13.99 10.38 -37.22
CA TRP A 73 15.22 10.39 -38.01
C TRP A 73 16.29 9.40 -37.52
N VAL A 74 16.10 8.81 -36.34
CA VAL A 74 17.04 7.86 -35.76
C VAL A 74 16.53 6.44 -35.90
N LYS A 75 17.25 5.64 -36.68
CA LYS A 75 16.99 4.21 -36.88
C LYS A 75 17.67 3.38 -35.80
N VAL A 76 16.98 2.35 -35.32
CA VAL A 76 17.54 1.44 -34.30
C VAL A 76 18.78 0.70 -34.84
N SER A 77 18.78 0.33 -36.12
CA SER A 77 19.93 -0.29 -36.80
C SER A 77 21.20 0.57 -36.78
N GLY A 78 21.06 1.89 -36.70
CA GLY A 78 22.19 2.82 -36.64
C GLY A 78 23.02 2.69 -35.36
N TYR A 79 22.39 2.38 -34.22
CA TYR A 79 23.12 2.20 -32.94
C TYR A 79 23.93 0.91 -32.89
N ARG A 80 23.44 -0.13 -33.57
CA ARG A 80 23.99 -1.49 -33.47
C ARG A 80 24.90 -1.85 -34.62
N ASN A 81 24.91 -1.04 -35.69
CA ASN A 81 25.63 -1.30 -36.93
C ASN A 81 25.28 -2.67 -37.52
N ARG A 82 24.02 -3.07 -37.37
CA ARG A 82 23.46 -4.35 -37.81
C ARG A 82 22.04 -4.12 -38.32
N THR A 83 21.71 -4.73 -39.44
CA THR A 83 20.40 -4.54 -40.10
C THR A 83 19.51 -5.79 -40.02
N VAL A 84 20.07 -6.93 -39.62
CA VAL A 84 19.35 -8.21 -39.55
C VAL A 84 19.62 -8.90 -38.23
N GLU A 85 18.58 -9.45 -37.61
CA GLU A 85 18.71 -10.35 -36.46
C GLU A 85 18.04 -11.70 -36.73
N ARG A 86 18.62 -12.78 -36.20
CA ARG A 86 18.21 -14.16 -36.42
C ARG A 86 17.73 -14.86 -35.14
N CYS A 87 17.56 -14.14 -34.04
CA CYS A 87 17.09 -14.69 -32.76
C CYS A 87 15.75 -15.45 -32.88
N ILE A 88 14.84 -14.96 -33.73
CA ILE A 88 13.55 -15.60 -34.03
C ILE A 88 13.67 -16.93 -34.78
N THR A 89 14.88 -17.30 -35.23
CA THR A 89 15.12 -18.64 -35.80
C THR A 89 14.89 -19.71 -34.73
N CYS A 90 15.35 -19.47 -33.50
CA CYS A 90 15.12 -20.38 -32.37
C CYS A 90 13.89 -19.96 -31.55
N HIS A 91 13.72 -18.66 -31.31
CA HIS A 91 12.66 -18.08 -30.49
C HIS A 91 11.35 -17.83 -31.27
N ASP A 92 10.99 -18.75 -32.16
CA ASP A 92 9.82 -18.58 -33.01
C ASP A 92 8.52 -18.59 -32.19
N GLY A 93 7.59 -17.70 -32.50
CA GLY A 93 6.37 -17.53 -31.69
C GLY A 93 6.56 -16.79 -30.36
N ILE A 94 7.72 -16.19 -30.10
CA ILE A 94 7.85 -15.20 -29.02
C ILE A 94 6.87 -14.05 -29.23
N SER A 95 6.19 -13.64 -28.15
CA SER A 95 5.19 -12.57 -28.24
C SER A 95 5.84 -11.23 -28.59
N THR A 96 5.16 -10.44 -29.43
CA THR A 96 5.55 -9.05 -29.66
C THR A 96 5.53 -8.26 -28.35
N THR A 97 6.64 -7.59 -28.05
CA THR A 97 6.87 -6.90 -26.78
C THR A 97 5.85 -5.79 -26.52
N SER A 98 5.66 -4.87 -27.48
CA SER A 98 4.63 -3.82 -27.44
C SER A 98 4.55 -3.10 -28.80
N THR A 99 3.57 -2.22 -28.98
CA THR A 99 3.49 -1.35 -30.17
C THR A 99 4.66 -0.36 -30.27
N SER A 100 5.24 0.04 -29.13
CA SER A 100 6.42 0.91 -29.09
C SER A 100 7.74 0.17 -29.24
N HIS A 101 7.71 -1.17 -29.14
CA HIS A 101 8.87 -2.04 -29.29
C HIS A 101 8.46 -3.24 -30.17
N PRO A 102 8.17 -2.99 -31.46
CA PRO A 102 7.75 -4.04 -32.37
C PRO A 102 8.95 -4.93 -32.76
N PRO A 103 8.76 -6.08 -33.42
CA PRO A 103 9.86 -6.99 -33.74
C PRO A 103 10.98 -6.33 -34.54
N GLU A 104 10.65 -5.38 -35.42
CA GLU A 104 11.58 -4.60 -36.25
C GLU A 104 12.52 -3.70 -35.43
N PHE A 105 12.29 -3.61 -34.11
CA PHE A 105 13.20 -2.96 -33.17
C PHE A 105 14.45 -3.81 -32.89
N GLY A 106 14.37 -5.13 -33.10
CA GLY A 106 15.44 -6.06 -32.76
C GLY A 106 15.43 -6.47 -31.28
N CYS A 107 15.79 -7.72 -31.02
CA CYS A 107 15.94 -8.32 -29.70
C CYS A 107 17.23 -7.84 -29.01
N SER A 108 18.32 -7.71 -29.78
CA SER A 108 19.66 -7.39 -29.23
C SER A 108 19.76 -5.97 -28.66
N ALA A 109 18.86 -5.07 -29.09
CA ALA A 109 18.75 -3.72 -28.55
C ALA A 109 18.53 -3.72 -27.02
N CYS A 110 17.72 -4.65 -26.52
CA CYS A 110 17.42 -4.79 -25.10
C CYS A 110 18.24 -5.89 -24.44
N HIS A 111 18.38 -7.03 -25.12
CA HIS A 111 18.96 -8.23 -24.54
C HIS A 111 20.46 -8.39 -24.79
N GLY A 112 21.09 -7.63 -25.71
CA GLY A 112 22.46 -7.88 -26.16
C GLY A 112 22.57 -9.12 -27.05
N GLY A 113 23.74 -9.76 -27.08
CA GLY A 113 23.99 -10.96 -27.88
C GLY A 113 24.57 -10.68 -29.27
N GLU A 114 24.87 -11.75 -30.02
CA GLU A 114 25.26 -11.66 -31.43
C GLU A 114 24.03 -11.88 -32.32
N PRO A 115 23.41 -10.83 -32.87
CA PRO A 115 22.12 -10.92 -33.53
C PRO A 115 22.12 -11.74 -34.82
N GLU A 116 23.25 -11.84 -35.53
CA GLU A 116 23.32 -12.55 -36.81
C GLU A 116 23.65 -14.04 -36.69
N SER A 117 24.01 -14.50 -35.49
CA SER A 117 24.34 -15.91 -35.30
C SER A 117 23.10 -16.78 -35.15
N VAL A 118 23.16 -17.98 -35.72
CA VAL A 118 22.21 -19.08 -35.49
C VAL A 118 22.81 -20.16 -34.58
N ASP A 119 24.07 -19.99 -34.19
CA ASP A 119 24.71 -20.81 -33.17
C ASP A 119 24.30 -20.30 -31.78
N LYS A 120 23.86 -21.21 -30.91
CA LYS A 120 23.29 -20.88 -29.60
C LYS A 120 24.29 -20.13 -28.72
N ASP A 121 25.54 -20.58 -28.68
CA ASP A 121 26.53 -20.04 -27.76
C ASP A 121 27.06 -18.69 -28.25
N GLN A 122 27.30 -18.57 -29.56
CA GLN A 122 27.66 -17.29 -30.16
C GLN A 122 26.53 -16.27 -30.02
N ALA A 123 25.28 -16.64 -30.35
CA ALA A 123 24.13 -15.74 -30.23
C ALA A 123 23.95 -15.21 -28.79
N HIS A 124 24.26 -16.04 -27.79
CA HIS A 124 24.08 -15.72 -26.39
C HIS A 124 25.32 -15.17 -25.66
N ALA A 125 26.46 -15.03 -26.34
CA ALA A 125 27.76 -14.72 -25.74
C ALA A 125 27.77 -13.38 -24.97
N THR A 126 27.04 -12.38 -25.46
CA THR A 126 27.05 -11.00 -24.92
C THR A 126 25.69 -10.54 -24.40
N LEU A 127 24.83 -11.47 -23.96
CA LEU A 127 23.53 -11.07 -23.40
C LEU A 127 23.71 -10.21 -22.15
N ILE A 128 22.89 -9.17 -22.07
CA ILE A 128 22.77 -8.25 -20.94
C ILE A 128 21.82 -8.86 -19.93
N TYR A 129 22.34 -9.18 -18.76
CA TYR A 129 21.54 -9.63 -17.64
C TYR A 129 22.25 -9.38 -16.32
N ASP A 130 21.47 -9.36 -15.24
CA ASP A 130 21.97 -9.36 -13.89
C ASP A 130 22.32 -10.79 -13.43
N PRO A 131 23.60 -11.14 -13.28
CA PRO A 131 23.99 -12.47 -12.83
C PRO A 131 23.63 -12.73 -11.36
N GLN A 132 23.40 -11.68 -10.56
CA GLN A 132 23.07 -11.77 -9.13
C GLN A 132 21.57 -11.86 -8.87
N ALA A 133 20.73 -11.74 -9.90
CA ALA A 133 19.28 -11.75 -9.76
C ALA A 133 18.73 -13.04 -9.13
N GLY A 134 19.46 -14.16 -9.19
CA GLY A 134 19.08 -15.45 -8.57
C GLY A 134 17.79 -16.09 -9.11
N THR A 135 17.10 -15.44 -10.05
CA THR A 135 15.86 -15.91 -10.70
C THR A 135 16.13 -16.81 -11.90
N GLY A 136 17.40 -17.12 -12.18
CA GLY A 136 17.84 -18.04 -13.22
C GLY A 136 17.65 -17.55 -14.66
N LYS A 137 17.27 -16.28 -14.90
CA LYS A 137 16.93 -15.79 -16.25
C LYS A 137 17.39 -14.38 -16.53
N ARG A 138 17.75 -14.18 -17.79
CA ARG A 138 18.41 -13.00 -18.34
C ARG A 138 17.46 -11.79 -18.37
N ASN A 139 17.35 -11.06 -17.25
CA ASN A 139 16.50 -9.87 -17.13
C ASN A 139 17.27 -8.59 -17.49
N PRO A 140 17.11 -8.01 -18.68
CA PRO A 140 17.79 -6.76 -19.04
C PRO A 140 17.23 -5.54 -18.29
N SER A 141 16.08 -5.66 -17.62
CA SER A 141 15.41 -4.53 -16.95
C SER A 141 15.77 -4.35 -15.47
N SER A 142 16.62 -5.23 -14.91
CA SER A 142 17.19 -5.07 -13.57
C SER A 142 17.96 -3.76 -13.49
N LEU A 143 17.82 -3.03 -12.38
CA LEU A 143 18.43 -1.70 -12.23
C LEU A 143 19.97 -1.77 -12.21
N SER A 144 20.56 -2.94 -11.93
CA SER A 144 22.01 -3.15 -12.00
C SER A 144 22.59 -3.10 -13.42
N VAL A 145 21.75 -3.38 -14.44
CA VAL A 145 22.18 -3.43 -15.85
C VAL A 145 21.32 -2.60 -16.79
N VAL A 146 20.25 -1.95 -16.29
CA VAL A 146 19.25 -1.25 -17.10
C VAL A 146 19.84 -0.14 -17.97
N GLU A 147 20.93 0.50 -17.53
CA GLU A 147 21.64 1.53 -18.31
C GLU A 147 22.25 0.97 -19.61
N LYS A 148 22.56 -0.33 -19.66
CA LYS A 148 23.05 -1.01 -20.86
C LYS A 148 21.92 -1.44 -21.80
N SER A 149 20.66 -1.39 -21.37
CA SER A 149 19.49 -1.84 -22.13
C SER A 149 18.49 -0.69 -22.35
N CYS A 150 17.54 -0.50 -21.45
CA CYS A 150 16.48 0.51 -21.55
C CYS A 150 17.02 1.94 -21.37
N GLY A 151 18.11 2.10 -20.61
CA GLY A 151 18.76 3.39 -20.33
C GLY A 151 19.76 3.84 -21.39
N GLN A 152 19.75 3.24 -22.58
CA GLN A 152 20.51 3.76 -23.70
C GLN A 152 19.99 5.14 -24.14
N LEU A 153 20.88 5.94 -24.73
CA LEU A 153 20.57 7.27 -25.25
C LEU A 153 19.38 7.17 -26.21
N TYR A 154 18.43 8.10 -26.09
CA TYR A 154 17.19 8.19 -26.87
C TYR A 154 16.10 7.14 -26.56
N CYS A 155 16.35 6.19 -25.66
CA CYS A 155 15.35 5.20 -25.21
C CYS A 155 14.54 5.71 -24.00
N HIS A 156 15.03 5.45 -22.78
CA HIS A 156 14.45 5.93 -21.53
C HIS A 156 15.46 6.74 -20.70
N ALA A 157 16.46 7.31 -21.37
CA ALA A 157 17.52 8.13 -20.81
C ALA A 157 18.10 9.12 -21.84
N GLY A 158 18.70 10.21 -21.35
CA GLY A 158 19.38 11.21 -22.16
C GLY A 158 18.46 12.05 -23.05
N HIS A 159 17.19 12.17 -22.70
CA HIS A 159 16.25 13.07 -23.36
C HIS A 159 16.35 14.48 -22.79
N ILE A 160 16.15 15.48 -23.63
CA ILE A 160 16.01 16.90 -23.21
C ILE A 160 14.82 17.07 -22.26
N ARG A 161 13.76 16.28 -22.47
CA ARG A 161 12.56 16.32 -21.65
C ARG A 161 12.71 15.38 -20.46
N GLU A 162 12.76 15.93 -19.24
CA GLU A 162 12.98 15.11 -18.04
C GLU A 162 11.91 14.05 -17.78
N ASP A 163 10.67 14.29 -18.22
CA ASP A 163 9.60 13.29 -18.10
C ASP A 163 9.85 12.03 -18.95
N ARG A 164 10.87 12.02 -19.81
CA ARG A 164 11.33 10.86 -20.59
C ARG A 164 12.49 10.07 -19.97
N ASN A 165 13.21 10.66 -19.02
CA ASN A 165 14.37 10.06 -18.37
C ASN A 165 13.93 9.12 -17.23
N HIS A 166 13.20 8.06 -17.56
CA HIS A 166 12.57 7.17 -16.58
C HIS A 166 13.59 6.44 -15.72
N ILE A 167 14.77 6.10 -16.26
CA ILE A 167 15.78 5.32 -15.52
C ILE A 167 16.35 6.15 -14.37
N GLN A 168 16.76 7.38 -14.63
CA GLN A 168 17.32 8.28 -13.63
C GLN A 168 16.27 8.61 -12.56
N ARG A 169 15.01 8.84 -12.97
CA ARG A 169 13.90 9.10 -12.05
C ARG A 169 13.58 7.90 -11.15
N LEU A 170 13.48 6.70 -11.74
CA LEU A 170 13.16 5.48 -10.98
C LEU A 170 14.24 5.16 -9.97
N ASN A 171 15.51 5.32 -10.35
CA ASN A 171 16.65 5.14 -9.44
C ASN A 171 16.56 6.05 -8.21
N LYS A 172 16.09 7.30 -8.39
CA LYS A 172 15.90 8.27 -7.29
C LYS A 172 14.55 8.13 -6.54
N SER A 173 13.62 7.33 -7.05
CA SER A 173 12.27 7.18 -6.49
C SER A 173 12.22 6.50 -5.11
N MET A 174 11.12 6.69 -4.38
CA MET A 174 10.87 5.97 -3.12
C MET A 174 10.67 4.46 -3.30
N MET A 175 10.24 4.02 -4.50
CA MET A 175 10.07 2.61 -4.82
C MET A 175 11.40 1.86 -4.92
N ASN A 176 12.48 2.57 -5.28
CA ASN A 176 13.83 2.03 -5.32
C ASN A 176 14.64 2.33 -4.04
N THR A 177 14.62 3.56 -3.54
CA THR A 177 15.52 3.93 -2.43
C THR A 177 15.10 3.34 -1.08
N LEU A 178 13.80 3.15 -0.86
CA LEU A 178 13.20 2.81 0.45
C LEU A 178 13.60 3.75 1.60
N ALA A 179 14.09 4.95 1.29
CA ALA A 179 14.73 5.86 2.23
C ALA A 179 13.86 6.14 3.47
N GLY A 180 12.55 6.35 3.26
CA GLY A 180 11.60 6.63 4.33
C GLY A 180 11.36 5.46 5.28
N MET A 181 11.32 4.23 4.76
CA MET A 181 11.15 3.02 5.58
C MET A 181 12.42 2.73 6.39
N ILE A 182 13.58 2.80 5.73
CA ILE A 182 14.89 2.58 6.35
C ILE A 182 15.13 3.58 7.47
N SER A 183 14.98 4.87 7.17
CA SER A 183 15.17 5.95 8.15
C SER A 183 14.13 5.93 9.26
N GLY A 184 12.89 5.53 8.94
CA GLY A 184 11.84 5.37 9.93
C GLY A 184 12.23 4.37 11.01
N LEU A 185 12.63 3.15 10.62
CA LEU A 185 13.05 2.13 11.59
C LEU A 185 14.35 2.52 12.31
N ARG A 186 15.38 2.93 11.56
CA ARG A 186 16.68 3.28 12.17
C ARG A 186 16.56 4.42 13.16
N TYR A 187 15.81 5.47 12.85
CA TYR A 187 15.64 6.58 13.79
C TYR A 187 14.88 6.12 15.04
N GLN A 188 13.79 5.37 14.84
CA GLN A 188 12.97 4.90 15.93
C GLN A 188 13.75 3.96 16.88
N TRP A 189 14.74 3.23 16.37
CA TRP A 189 15.57 2.31 17.13
C TRP A 189 16.96 2.86 17.50
N ALA A 190 17.18 4.18 17.40
CA ALA A 190 18.48 4.83 17.63
C ALA A 190 19.65 4.33 16.77
N GLY A 191 19.37 3.64 15.66
CA GLY A 191 20.34 3.31 14.61
C GLY A 191 20.74 4.52 13.76
N GLN A 192 20.07 5.66 13.89
CA GLN A 192 20.52 6.96 13.37
C GLN A 192 20.03 8.09 14.27
N ASP A 193 20.74 9.23 14.26
CA ASP A 193 20.53 10.41 15.10
C ASP A 193 19.46 11.37 14.57
N LYS A 194 19.36 11.51 13.24
CA LYS A 194 18.43 12.46 12.59
C LYS A 194 17.16 11.78 12.08
N LYS A 195 16.06 12.52 11.97
CA LYS A 195 14.80 12.06 11.35
C LYS A 195 14.92 11.91 9.83
N THR A 196 15.78 12.71 9.21
CA THR A 196 16.05 12.69 7.76
C THR A 196 16.77 11.41 7.35
N ALA A 197 16.45 10.90 6.16
CA ALA A 197 17.06 9.69 5.66
C ALA A 197 18.54 9.90 5.33
N ARG A 198 19.36 8.97 5.80
CA ARG A 198 20.79 8.87 5.45
C ARG A 198 21.06 7.73 4.47
N TYR A 199 20.24 6.68 4.53
CA TYR A 199 20.50 5.43 3.85
C TYR A 199 19.41 5.04 2.86
N ALA A 200 19.81 4.33 1.82
CA ALA A 200 18.98 3.66 0.84
C ALA A 200 19.42 2.20 0.65
N THR A 201 18.70 1.46 -0.19
CA THR A 201 19.07 0.10 -0.62
C THR A 201 20.42 0.06 -1.32
N GLN A 202 20.73 1.08 -2.15
CA GLN A 202 22.01 1.32 -2.78
C GLN A 202 22.44 2.76 -2.57
N ALA A 203 23.75 3.01 -2.61
CA ALA A 203 24.27 4.37 -2.55
C ALA A 203 23.87 5.15 -3.81
N ILE A 204 23.37 6.35 -3.64
CA ILE A 204 22.94 7.21 -4.75
C ILE A 204 23.18 8.68 -4.41
N VAL A 205 23.61 9.44 -5.40
CA VAL A 205 23.88 10.87 -5.31
C VAL A 205 23.09 11.56 -6.40
N ASP A 206 22.43 12.66 -6.04
CA ASP A 206 21.85 13.54 -7.03
C ASP A 206 22.95 14.35 -7.72
N LYS A 207 22.98 14.27 -9.05
CA LYS A 207 24.02 14.86 -9.90
C LYS A 207 23.50 15.95 -10.82
N ASP A 208 22.18 16.15 -10.89
CA ASP A 208 21.60 17.15 -11.80
C ASP A 208 21.63 18.57 -11.21
N GLY A 209 21.86 18.70 -9.90
CA GLY A 209 22.04 19.97 -9.21
C GLY A 209 20.74 20.75 -8.94
N ASN A 210 19.58 20.19 -9.30
CA ASN A 210 18.27 20.82 -9.04
C ASN A 210 17.59 20.12 -7.86
N ILE A 211 17.97 20.51 -6.64
CA ILE A 211 17.55 19.82 -5.41
C ILE A 211 16.59 20.73 -4.61
N PRO A 212 15.26 20.56 -4.72
CA PRO A 212 14.28 21.38 -4.03
C PRO A 212 14.19 20.99 -2.54
N HIS A 213 15.13 21.49 -1.73
CA HIS A 213 15.19 21.22 -0.30
C HIS A 213 13.93 21.65 0.46
N GLU A 214 13.21 22.66 -0.04
CA GLU A 214 11.91 23.10 0.50
C GLU A 214 10.84 22.00 0.45
N TRP A 215 10.97 21.07 -0.50
CA TRP A 215 10.12 19.87 -0.61
C TRP A 215 10.69 18.66 0.15
N GLY A 216 11.85 18.81 0.78
CA GLY A 216 12.55 17.76 1.50
C GLY A 216 13.41 16.86 0.61
N ALA A 217 13.83 17.36 -0.55
CA ALA A 217 14.79 16.67 -1.40
C ALA A 217 16.18 16.59 -0.76
N LEU A 218 16.92 15.52 -1.09
CA LEU A 218 18.22 15.17 -0.52
C LEU A 218 19.29 15.13 -1.62
N ASP A 219 20.52 15.52 -1.28
CA ASP A 219 21.66 15.45 -2.19
C ASP A 219 22.15 14.03 -2.42
N LYS A 220 22.04 13.17 -1.40
CA LYS A 220 22.54 11.81 -1.46
C LYS A 220 21.91 10.90 -0.40
N LEU A 221 22.03 9.61 -0.64
CA LEU A 221 21.77 8.53 0.29
C LEU A 221 22.90 7.51 0.22
N ASP A 222 23.45 7.14 1.38
CA ASP A 222 24.48 6.10 1.48
C ASP A 222 23.83 4.71 1.37
N LYS A 223 24.58 3.68 0.99
CA LYS A 223 24.09 2.28 1.07
C LYS A 223 23.89 1.93 2.54
N LEU A 224 22.76 1.29 2.88
CA LEU A 224 22.52 0.78 4.23
C LEU A 224 23.70 -0.12 4.68
N PRO A 225 24.29 0.07 5.87
CA PRO A 225 25.30 -0.84 6.42
C PRO A 225 24.76 -2.25 6.63
N TYR A 226 25.62 -3.27 6.61
CA TYR A 226 25.25 -4.62 7.05
C TYR A 226 25.34 -4.74 8.57
N PHE A 227 24.62 -5.70 9.15
CA PHE A 227 24.70 -5.95 10.59
C PHE A 227 26.03 -6.64 10.93
N SER A 228 26.44 -7.67 10.19
CA SER A 228 27.74 -8.32 10.31
C SER A 228 28.33 -8.70 8.94
N SER A 229 29.60 -9.13 8.93
CA SER A 229 30.25 -9.65 7.71
C SER A 229 29.57 -10.91 7.16
N LEU A 230 28.89 -11.68 8.03
CA LEU A 230 28.13 -12.87 7.64
C LEU A 230 26.85 -12.55 6.86
N ASP A 231 26.34 -11.30 6.98
CA ASP A 231 25.17 -10.86 6.22
C ASP A 231 25.51 -10.42 4.80
N ILE A 232 26.79 -10.32 4.46
CA ILE A 232 27.24 -9.91 3.14
C ILE A 232 27.05 -11.10 2.19
N PRO A 233 26.24 -10.95 1.12
CA PRO A 233 26.09 -11.99 0.12
C PRO A 233 27.45 -12.42 -0.44
N GLU A 234 27.62 -13.71 -0.76
CA GLU A 234 28.88 -14.23 -1.32
C GLU A 234 29.37 -13.42 -2.54
N SER A 235 28.43 -12.95 -3.37
CA SER A 235 28.69 -12.08 -4.52
C SER A 235 29.41 -10.77 -4.16
N ASP A 236 29.20 -10.27 -2.95
CA ASP A 236 29.60 -8.96 -2.50
C ASP A 236 30.79 -9.02 -1.52
N GLN A 237 31.23 -10.21 -1.11
CA GLN A 237 32.29 -10.40 -0.10
C GLN A 237 33.64 -9.78 -0.47
N LYS A 238 33.90 -9.56 -1.77
CA LYS A 238 35.16 -8.96 -2.26
C LYS A 238 35.23 -7.43 -2.11
N SER A 239 34.14 -6.78 -1.69
CA SER A 239 34.07 -5.33 -1.56
C SER A 239 34.00 -4.90 -0.09
N ILE A 240 34.53 -3.72 0.21
CA ILE A 240 34.52 -3.16 1.56
C ILE A 240 33.11 -2.64 1.84
N HIS A 241 32.45 -3.19 2.87
CA HIS A 241 31.14 -2.76 3.31
C HIS A 241 31.15 -2.22 4.73
N GLN A 242 30.29 -1.25 5.02
CA GLN A 242 30.10 -0.76 6.38
C GLN A 242 29.34 -1.79 7.21
N ILE A 243 29.86 -2.06 8.42
CA ILE A 243 29.23 -2.92 9.42
C ILE A 243 28.75 -2.07 10.59
N SER A 244 27.44 -2.06 10.87
CA SER A 244 26.87 -1.27 11.97
C SER A 244 26.68 -2.06 13.26
N LYS A 245 26.56 -3.39 13.19
CA LYS A 245 26.07 -4.26 14.28
C LYS A 245 24.71 -3.86 14.84
N HIS A 246 23.94 -3.03 14.12
CA HIS A 246 22.64 -2.57 14.58
C HIS A 246 21.52 -3.48 14.05
N PRO A 247 20.69 -4.09 14.92
CA PRO A 247 19.75 -5.14 14.52
C PRO A 247 18.70 -4.69 13.48
N SER A 248 18.40 -3.39 13.42
CA SER A 248 17.53 -2.81 12.39
C SER A 248 17.99 -3.14 10.97
N ASP A 249 19.30 -3.22 10.72
CA ASP A 249 19.86 -3.34 9.38
C ASP A 249 19.67 -4.74 8.80
N ARG A 250 19.67 -5.75 9.67
CA ARG A 250 19.31 -7.12 9.32
C ARG A 250 17.80 -7.26 9.15
N LEU A 251 17.01 -6.70 10.08
CA LEU A 251 15.56 -6.71 10.00
C LEU A 251 15.04 -6.09 8.69
N LEU A 252 15.57 -4.94 8.29
CA LEU A 252 15.22 -4.28 7.02
C LEU A 252 15.50 -5.19 5.82
N ARG A 253 16.67 -5.83 5.77
CA ARG A 253 17.04 -6.71 4.66
C ARG A 253 16.21 -7.98 4.59
N LYS A 254 15.96 -8.63 5.74
CA LYS A 254 15.25 -9.91 5.78
C LYS A 254 13.76 -9.74 5.52
N GLU A 255 13.13 -8.72 6.12
CA GLU A 255 11.67 -8.55 6.09
C GLU A 255 11.19 -7.49 5.10
N CYS A 256 11.92 -6.38 4.96
CA CYS A 256 11.41 -5.21 4.23
C CYS A 256 11.83 -5.23 2.76
N PHE A 257 13.03 -5.73 2.45
CA PHE A 257 13.57 -5.70 1.09
C PHE A 257 12.99 -6.79 0.17
N GLN A 258 12.19 -7.74 0.67
CA GLN A 258 11.53 -8.75 -0.18
C GLN A 258 10.50 -8.15 -1.16
N CYS A 259 9.92 -7.01 -0.80
CA CYS A 259 8.97 -6.27 -1.63
C CYS A 259 9.63 -5.21 -2.52
N HIS A 260 10.95 -5.04 -2.41
CA HIS A 260 11.71 -4.04 -3.14
C HIS A 260 11.75 -4.37 -4.64
N ILE A 261 11.62 -3.34 -5.48
CA ILE A 261 11.39 -3.50 -6.93
C ILE A 261 12.51 -4.27 -7.64
N ASP A 262 13.75 -4.11 -7.18
CA ASP A 262 14.93 -4.77 -7.77
C ASP A 262 15.43 -5.97 -6.96
N SER A 263 14.67 -6.40 -5.96
CA SER A 263 14.99 -7.60 -5.17
C SER A 263 14.22 -8.81 -5.70
N PRO A 264 14.77 -10.04 -5.58
CA PRO A 264 14.05 -11.24 -5.98
C PRO A 264 12.77 -11.41 -5.14
N PRO A 265 11.71 -12.01 -5.71
CA PRO A 265 10.50 -12.30 -4.94
C PRO A 265 10.76 -13.35 -3.86
N ALA A 266 9.93 -13.32 -2.82
CA ALA A 266 9.90 -14.37 -1.81
C ALA A 266 9.54 -15.74 -2.43
N PRO A 267 9.95 -16.88 -1.83
CA PRO A 267 9.56 -18.20 -2.28
C PRO A 267 8.04 -18.33 -2.48
N GLY A 268 7.63 -18.94 -3.60
CA GLY A 268 6.22 -19.09 -3.98
C GLY A 268 5.57 -17.84 -4.58
N GLN A 269 6.29 -16.73 -4.74
CA GLN A 269 5.82 -15.54 -5.47
C GLN A 269 6.57 -15.38 -6.79
N TYR A 270 5.86 -14.89 -7.81
CA TYR A 270 6.40 -14.72 -9.16
C TYR A 270 6.26 -13.28 -9.63
N ARG A 271 7.42 -12.62 -9.78
CA ARG A 271 7.58 -11.32 -10.44
C ARG A 271 9.03 -11.18 -10.92
N SER A 272 9.24 -10.24 -11.83
CA SER A 272 10.58 -9.84 -12.25
C SER A 272 11.21 -8.85 -11.26
N GLN A 273 12.36 -8.31 -11.63
CA GLN A 273 13.07 -7.21 -10.97
C GLN A 273 13.11 -5.97 -11.88
N GLY A 274 13.34 -4.81 -11.27
CA GLY A 274 13.48 -3.54 -11.95
C GLY A 274 12.20 -3.14 -12.71
N CYS A 275 12.34 -2.63 -13.93
CA CYS A 275 11.19 -2.12 -14.68
C CYS A 275 10.16 -3.23 -14.98
N ALA A 276 10.63 -4.46 -15.23
CA ALA A 276 9.73 -5.57 -15.53
C ALA A 276 8.90 -6.03 -14.33
N ALA A 277 9.29 -5.70 -13.10
CA ALA A 277 8.49 -6.00 -11.91
C ALA A 277 7.09 -5.36 -11.98
N CYS A 278 6.98 -4.20 -12.62
CA CYS A 278 5.70 -3.52 -12.82
C CYS A 278 5.10 -3.74 -14.21
N HIS A 279 5.94 -3.87 -15.23
CA HIS A 279 5.50 -3.83 -16.62
C HIS A 279 5.28 -5.21 -17.26
N PHE A 280 5.66 -6.31 -16.61
CA PHE A 280 5.38 -7.67 -17.07
C PHE A 280 4.41 -8.38 -16.12
N SER A 281 3.44 -9.10 -16.69
CA SER A 281 2.51 -9.93 -15.93
C SER A 281 3.03 -11.35 -15.77
N TYR A 282 2.87 -11.92 -14.58
CA TYR A 282 3.16 -13.31 -14.27
C TYR A 282 1.86 -14.08 -14.03
N SER A 283 1.82 -15.35 -14.41
CA SER A 283 0.74 -16.27 -14.03
C SER A 283 0.87 -16.63 -12.55
N LYS A 284 -0.22 -17.16 -11.94
CA LYS A 284 -0.19 -17.60 -10.53
C LYS A 284 0.86 -18.68 -10.26
N THR A 285 1.16 -19.50 -11.27
CA THR A 285 2.17 -20.58 -11.23
C THR A 285 3.55 -20.11 -11.70
N GLY A 286 3.69 -18.88 -12.19
CA GLY A 286 4.94 -18.35 -12.74
C GLY A 286 5.39 -19.05 -14.02
N LEU A 287 4.50 -19.78 -14.69
CA LEU A 287 4.76 -20.48 -15.95
C LEU A 287 4.54 -19.57 -17.15
N TYR A 288 5.33 -19.81 -18.19
CA TYR A 288 5.18 -19.17 -19.50
C TYR A 288 3.98 -19.76 -20.24
N GLU A 289 3.14 -18.89 -20.81
CA GLU A 289 1.94 -19.26 -21.57
C GLU A 289 2.02 -18.86 -23.05
N GLY A 290 3.20 -18.41 -23.52
CA GLY A 290 3.40 -18.05 -24.93
C GLY A 290 3.75 -19.25 -25.82
N ASN A 291 4.04 -18.94 -27.09
CA ASN A 291 4.28 -19.95 -28.12
C ASN A 291 5.76 -20.25 -28.40
N ASP A 292 6.69 -19.45 -27.85
CA ASP A 292 8.13 -19.69 -27.96
C ASP A 292 8.49 -21.11 -27.46
N PRO A 293 9.04 -21.98 -28.33
CA PRO A 293 9.35 -23.36 -27.97
C PRO A 293 10.55 -23.48 -27.03
N THR A 294 11.41 -22.45 -26.96
CA THR A 294 12.64 -22.46 -26.15
C THR A 294 12.39 -22.08 -24.70
N ILE A 295 11.28 -21.39 -24.42
CA ILE A 295 10.92 -20.95 -23.08
C ILE A 295 10.13 -22.06 -22.40
N SER A 296 10.64 -22.56 -21.27
CA SER A 296 10.01 -23.67 -20.56
C SER A 296 8.60 -23.32 -20.09
N LYS A 297 7.65 -24.19 -20.46
CA LYS A 297 6.24 -24.12 -20.04
C LYS A 297 5.98 -24.80 -18.69
N THR A 298 6.97 -25.54 -18.19
CA THR A 298 6.87 -26.32 -16.93
C THR A 298 7.76 -25.77 -15.83
N GLN A 299 8.76 -24.96 -16.17
CA GLN A 299 9.63 -24.31 -15.19
C GLN A 299 9.05 -22.95 -14.78
N PRO A 300 8.82 -22.71 -13.48
CA PRO A 300 8.34 -21.42 -13.01
C PRO A 300 9.40 -20.30 -13.14
N GLY A 301 8.99 -19.07 -12.84
CA GLY A 301 9.84 -17.88 -12.90
C GLY A 301 9.92 -17.22 -14.28
N HIS A 302 8.99 -17.52 -15.19
CA HIS A 302 8.83 -16.78 -16.44
C HIS A 302 7.63 -15.85 -16.36
N ALA A 303 7.72 -14.68 -17.01
CA ALA A 303 6.53 -13.87 -17.26
C ALA A 303 5.52 -14.69 -18.07
N LYS A 304 4.22 -14.41 -17.89
CA LYS A 304 3.12 -15.08 -18.59
C LYS A 304 3.33 -15.03 -20.11
N LEU A 305 3.71 -13.86 -20.61
CA LEU A 305 4.02 -13.58 -22.01
C LEU A 305 5.22 -12.62 -22.06
N HIS A 306 5.94 -12.62 -23.18
CA HIS A 306 6.96 -11.61 -23.45
C HIS A 306 6.30 -10.30 -23.92
N LYS A 307 5.60 -9.61 -23.02
CA LYS A 307 4.82 -8.40 -23.33
C LYS A 307 4.93 -7.35 -22.23
N ILE A 308 5.29 -6.13 -22.63
CA ILE A 308 5.34 -4.95 -21.77
C ILE A 308 3.96 -4.29 -21.73
N GLN A 309 3.46 -4.06 -20.53
CA GLN A 309 2.24 -3.29 -20.28
C GLN A 309 2.61 -1.86 -19.91
N ALA A 310 2.28 -0.88 -20.76
CA ALA A 310 2.56 0.54 -20.47
C ALA A 310 1.90 1.01 -19.17
N LEU A 311 0.68 0.53 -18.91
CA LEU A 311 -0.06 0.76 -17.68
C LEU A 311 -0.13 -0.54 -16.88
N PRO A 312 0.44 -0.62 -15.67
CA PRO A 312 0.31 -1.79 -14.81
C PRO A 312 -1.14 -1.95 -14.35
N LYS A 313 -1.57 -3.19 -14.13
CA LYS A 313 -2.84 -3.50 -13.47
C LYS A 313 -2.69 -3.42 -11.95
N ARG A 314 -3.78 -3.16 -11.22
CA ARG A 314 -3.81 -3.17 -9.75
C ARG A 314 -3.21 -4.43 -9.14
N MET A 315 -3.46 -5.59 -9.75
CA MET A 315 -2.90 -6.88 -9.28
C MET A 315 -1.37 -6.85 -9.14
N ILE A 316 -0.65 -6.09 -9.96
CA ILE A 316 0.80 -5.96 -9.91
C ILE A 316 1.21 -5.11 -8.69
N CYS A 317 0.53 -4.00 -8.44
CA CYS A 317 0.78 -3.14 -7.28
C CYS A 317 0.57 -3.91 -5.97
N VAL A 318 -0.51 -4.68 -5.88
CA VAL A 318 -0.85 -5.42 -4.67
C VAL A 318 0.02 -6.66 -4.45
N GLN A 319 0.88 -7.08 -5.40
CA GLN A 319 1.86 -8.15 -5.13
C GLN A 319 2.84 -7.76 -4.01
N CYS A 320 3.26 -6.49 -3.97
CA CYS A 320 4.13 -5.95 -2.93
C CYS A 320 3.33 -5.22 -1.83
N HIS A 321 2.23 -4.55 -2.18
CA HIS A 321 1.43 -3.76 -1.23
C HIS A 321 0.31 -4.57 -0.52
N LYS A 322 0.39 -5.92 -0.49
CA LYS A 322 -0.61 -6.84 0.09
C LYS A 322 -1.13 -6.40 1.45
N ARG A 323 -0.22 -6.08 2.38
CA ARG A 323 -0.55 -5.72 3.77
C ARG A 323 -1.33 -4.40 3.91
N PHE A 324 -1.35 -3.57 2.87
CA PHE A 324 -2.10 -2.31 2.83
C PHE A 324 -3.34 -2.38 1.94
N SER A 325 -3.52 -3.47 1.19
CA SER A 325 -4.68 -3.72 0.33
C SER A 325 -5.63 -4.69 1.00
N ILE A 326 -6.20 -4.30 2.15
CA ILE A 326 -7.26 -5.05 2.85
C ILE A 326 -8.58 -5.01 2.05
N GLN A 327 -8.63 -4.22 0.97
CA GLN A 327 -9.81 -4.07 0.13
C GLN A 327 -9.80 -5.12 -0.97
N PRO A 328 -10.65 -6.16 -0.90
CA PRO A 328 -10.92 -6.97 -2.06
C PRO A 328 -11.64 -6.09 -3.09
N LEU A 329 -11.13 -6.09 -4.32
CA LEU A 329 -12.01 -6.02 -5.47
C LEU A 329 -11.79 -7.35 -6.20
N GLY A 330 -12.89 -8.05 -6.48
CA GLY A 330 -12.85 -9.21 -7.35
C GLY A 330 -12.26 -8.83 -8.70
N ASP A 331 -11.79 -9.83 -9.45
CA ASP A 331 -11.18 -9.65 -10.77
C ASP A 331 -12.14 -9.06 -11.85
N GLY A 332 -13.35 -8.64 -11.44
CA GLY A 332 -14.39 -8.08 -12.29
C GLY A 332 -14.64 -6.59 -12.03
N PRO A 333 -14.99 -5.81 -13.07
CA PRO A 333 -15.46 -4.44 -12.91
C PRO A 333 -16.73 -4.41 -12.04
N SER A 334 -16.81 -3.47 -11.08
CA SER A 334 -18.07 -3.23 -10.36
C SER A 334 -19.19 -2.88 -11.34
N PRO A 335 -20.42 -3.37 -11.09
CA PRO A 335 -21.55 -3.16 -11.98
C PRO A 335 -21.79 -1.66 -12.14
N VAL A 336 -21.93 -1.25 -13.39
CA VAL A 336 -22.37 0.09 -13.77
C VAL A 336 -23.77 0.25 -13.20
N ARG A 337 -23.96 1.14 -12.21
CA ARG A 337 -25.28 1.73 -12.00
C ARG A 337 -25.57 2.54 -13.27
N LYS A 338 -26.28 1.92 -14.21
CA LYS A 338 -27.20 2.68 -15.06
C LYS A 338 -28.21 3.31 -14.11
N ASP A 339 -28.66 4.52 -14.43
CA ASP A 339 -29.54 5.37 -13.61
C ASP A 339 -28.78 6.36 -12.71
N ALA A 340 -27.94 7.16 -13.36
CA ALA A 340 -27.65 8.53 -12.94
C ALA A 340 -28.09 9.48 -14.07
N SER A 341 -29.37 9.38 -14.44
CA SER A 341 -30.02 10.27 -15.39
C SER A 341 -31.53 10.28 -15.16
N GLN A 342 -31.98 10.68 -13.98
CA GLN A 342 -33.30 11.29 -13.81
C GLN A 342 -33.19 12.43 -12.80
N SER A 343 -33.90 13.50 -13.13
CA SER A 343 -33.76 14.87 -12.70
C SER A 343 -33.99 15.10 -11.20
N ILE A 344 -33.33 16.16 -10.74
CA ILE A 344 -33.72 16.91 -9.55
C ILE A 344 -34.96 17.68 -9.98
N ASP A 345 -36.13 17.32 -9.48
CA ASP A 345 -37.31 18.19 -9.53
C ASP A 345 -37.91 18.31 -8.12
N GLU A 346 -38.11 19.56 -7.77
CA GLU A 346 -38.60 20.10 -6.51
C GLU A 346 -40.00 19.57 -6.19
N VAL A 347 -40.26 19.29 -4.90
CA VAL A 347 -41.63 19.27 -4.38
C VAL A 347 -41.67 20.19 -3.16
N GLU A 348 -41.98 21.45 -3.42
CA GLU A 348 -42.70 22.30 -2.48
C GLU A 348 -44.12 21.72 -2.35
N GLU A 349 -44.54 21.42 -1.12
CA GLU A 349 -45.95 21.11 -0.83
C GLU A 349 -46.76 22.41 -0.67
N PRO A 350 -47.90 22.57 -1.35
CA PRO A 350 -48.92 23.49 -0.92
C PRO A 350 -50.05 22.77 -0.18
N ILE A 351 -50.38 23.37 0.95
CA ILE A 351 -51.52 23.13 1.82
C ILE A 351 -52.82 23.42 1.04
N ASN A 352 -53.83 22.55 1.14
CA ASN A 352 -55.21 23.06 1.16
C ASN A 352 -56.20 22.13 1.89
N GLU A 353 -57.09 22.81 2.60
CA GLU A 353 -58.03 22.37 3.62
C GLU A 353 -59.34 21.76 3.08
N THR A 354 -60.17 21.30 4.04
CA THR A 354 -61.63 21.03 4.01
C THR A 354 -62.05 19.61 3.60
N ALA A 355 -63.02 18.93 4.23
CA ALA A 355 -63.87 19.13 5.41
C ALA A 355 -64.36 17.73 5.84
N ALA A 356 -64.28 17.38 7.13
CA ALA A 356 -65.40 17.20 8.06
C ALA A 356 -66.59 16.35 7.57
N GLU A 357 -66.75 15.17 8.18
CA GLU A 357 -68.04 14.66 8.67
C GLU A 357 -67.82 13.56 9.73
N GLN A 358 -68.81 13.42 10.62
CA GLN A 358 -68.72 13.03 12.02
C GLN A 358 -69.33 11.62 12.27
N PRO A 359 -69.53 11.13 13.52
CA PRO A 359 -69.23 9.75 13.96
C PRO A 359 -70.49 8.88 14.22
N GLN A 360 -70.31 7.60 14.58
CA GLN A 360 -71.22 6.71 15.36
C GLN A 360 -70.67 5.27 15.34
N GLU A 361 -70.96 4.31 16.23
CA GLU A 361 -71.31 4.15 17.66
C GLU A 361 -71.37 2.62 17.86
N ASN A 362 -70.89 2.11 19.01
CA ASN A 362 -71.27 0.84 19.72
C ASN A 362 -71.09 -0.51 18.96
N GLU A 363 -70.88 -1.70 19.54
CA GLU A 363 -71.29 -2.29 20.82
C GLU A 363 -70.50 -3.60 21.11
N GLU A 364 -70.71 -4.14 22.32
CA GLU A 364 -70.00 -5.13 23.13
C GLU A 364 -70.01 -6.62 22.66
N LEU A 365 -69.05 -7.45 23.14
CA LEU A 365 -69.28 -8.56 24.12
C LEU A 365 -68.01 -9.41 24.38
N SER A 366 -67.64 -9.53 25.66
CA SER A 366 -66.90 -10.67 26.30
C SER A 366 -67.93 -11.76 26.72
N PRO A 367 -67.64 -12.97 27.29
CA PRO A 367 -66.55 -13.32 28.23
C PRO A 367 -65.97 -14.77 28.15
N ASP A 368 -64.85 -15.02 28.86
CA ASP A 368 -64.71 -16.06 29.89
C ASP A 368 -63.23 -16.18 30.39
N GLY A 369 -63.04 -16.08 31.71
CA GLY A 369 -61.80 -16.44 32.47
C GLY A 369 -61.91 -17.85 33.10
N PRO A 370 -61.17 -18.25 34.16
CA PRO A 370 -60.23 -17.52 35.06
C PRO A 370 -58.83 -18.19 35.26
N VAL A 371 -57.74 -17.48 35.61
CA VAL A 371 -57.06 -17.20 36.93
C VAL A 371 -56.36 -18.37 37.65
N GLU A 372 -55.04 -18.24 37.92
CA GLU A 372 -54.29 -18.37 39.21
C GLU A 372 -52.75 -18.42 38.94
N GLU A 373 -51.94 -17.42 39.35
CA GLU A 373 -51.11 -17.32 40.58
C GLU A 373 -50.17 -18.53 40.82
N THR A 374 -48.84 -18.45 40.95
CA THR A 374 -48.07 -17.75 41.99
C THR A 374 -46.53 -17.88 41.78
N GLN A 375 -45.79 -16.80 42.11
CA GLN A 375 -44.55 -16.67 42.91
C GLN A 375 -43.21 -17.43 42.67
N LEU A 376 -42.13 -16.61 42.71
CA LEU A 376 -40.77 -16.74 43.34
C LEU A 376 -39.98 -18.06 43.16
N GLN A 377 -38.65 -18.08 42.95
CA GLN A 377 -37.62 -17.41 43.74
C GLN A 377 -36.24 -17.67 43.11
N VAL A 378 -35.35 -16.68 43.22
CA VAL A 378 -33.91 -16.78 42.93
C VAL A 378 -33.22 -17.54 44.07
N LYS A 379 -32.25 -18.41 43.74
CA LYS A 379 -31.23 -18.85 44.71
C LYS A 379 -29.83 -18.80 44.07
N VAL A 380 -28.94 -18.08 44.75
CA VAL A 380 -27.50 -18.01 44.56
C VAL A 380 -26.86 -18.94 45.58
N GLU A 381 -25.81 -19.68 45.20
CA GLU A 381 -24.85 -20.25 46.15
C GLU A 381 -23.46 -20.32 45.51
N GLN A 382 -22.50 -19.70 46.20
CA GLN A 382 -21.05 -19.74 45.97
C GLN A 382 -20.46 -21.01 46.59
N LEU A 383 -19.25 -21.42 46.16
CA LEU A 383 -18.15 -21.84 47.04
C LEU A 383 -16.82 -21.99 46.28
N GLU A 384 -15.74 -21.67 46.99
CA GLU A 384 -14.34 -21.49 46.57
C GLU A 384 -13.48 -22.78 46.64
N VAL A 385 -12.28 -22.71 46.05
CA VAL A 385 -10.92 -23.05 46.59
C VAL A 385 -10.01 -23.82 45.59
N ASP A 386 -8.76 -23.37 45.61
CA ASP A 386 -7.51 -23.57 44.85
C ASP A 386 -7.01 -25.01 44.54
N GLU A 387 -6.20 -25.17 43.48
CA GLU A 387 -4.76 -25.51 43.51
C GLU A 387 -4.16 -25.84 42.11
N GLU A 388 -2.84 -25.66 41.99
CA GLU A 388 -1.97 -25.78 40.81
C GLU A 388 -1.96 -27.16 40.11
N LEU A 389 -1.72 -27.19 38.78
CA LEU A 389 -0.74 -28.07 38.09
C LEU A 389 -0.85 -27.97 36.55
N SER A 390 0.30 -27.79 35.89
CA SER A 390 0.56 -28.05 34.45
C SER A 390 1.21 -29.45 34.32
N PRO A 391 1.60 -30.02 33.14
CA PRO A 391 1.27 -29.75 31.72
C PRO A 391 0.90 -31.04 30.91
N ASN A 392 0.42 -30.89 29.66
CA ASN A 392 0.93 -31.57 28.43
C ASN A 392 -0.13 -31.87 27.35
N ASN A 393 0.30 -31.60 26.11
CA ASN A 393 0.01 -32.24 24.82
C ASN A 393 -1.45 -32.39 24.37
N LEU A 394 -1.77 -31.77 23.24
CA LEU A 394 -2.32 -32.50 22.10
C LEU A 394 -2.12 -31.72 20.80
N GLU A 395 -1.55 -32.43 19.85
CA GLU A 395 -1.35 -32.10 18.45
C GLU A 395 -2.70 -31.73 17.80
N ASN A 396 -2.70 -30.77 16.87
CA ASN A 396 -3.85 -30.56 15.99
C ASN A 396 -3.39 -30.56 14.54
N GLU A 397 -3.62 -31.72 13.92
CA GLU A 397 -3.69 -31.92 12.48
C GLU A 397 -4.77 -31.04 11.85
N GLY A 398 -4.55 -30.69 10.59
CA GLY A 398 -5.35 -29.73 9.87
C GLY A 398 -6.72 -30.24 9.44
N LEU A 399 -7.59 -29.29 9.09
CA LEU A 399 -8.65 -29.54 8.12
C LEU A 399 -9.00 -28.25 7.37
N LEU A 400 -8.56 -28.18 6.11
CA LEU A 400 -9.15 -27.36 5.06
C LEU A 400 -10.36 -28.14 4.54
N VAL A 401 -11.55 -27.52 4.56
CA VAL A 401 -12.70 -27.99 3.77
C VAL A 401 -13.25 -26.82 2.99
N GLU A 402 -13.11 -26.93 1.67
CA GLU A 402 -13.85 -26.17 0.66
C GLU A 402 -15.35 -26.41 0.84
N ILE A 403 -16.17 -25.37 0.74
CA ILE A 403 -17.62 -25.55 0.53
C ILE A 403 -18.05 -24.74 -0.68
N ALA A 404 -18.48 -25.51 -1.67
CA ALA A 404 -19.08 -25.13 -2.92
C ALA A 404 -20.51 -24.60 -2.75
N GLU A 405 -20.92 -23.82 -3.74
CA GLU A 405 -22.25 -23.26 -3.94
C GLU A 405 -23.36 -24.31 -3.95
N LYS A 406 -24.53 -23.95 -3.39
CA LYS A 406 -25.84 -24.46 -3.83
C LYS A 406 -26.93 -23.45 -3.48
N ASP A 407 -27.70 -23.08 -4.50
CA ASP A 407 -28.96 -22.35 -4.42
C ASP A 407 -30.00 -23.08 -3.57
N ASN A 408 -30.81 -22.32 -2.82
CA ASN A 408 -32.26 -22.48 -2.84
C ASN A 408 -32.99 -21.27 -2.25
N ASN A 409 -34.10 -20.98 -2.92
CA ASN A 409 -35.05 -19.89 -2.77
C ASN A 409 -35.95 -20.11 -1.53
N ASP A 410 -36.10 -19.10 -0.66
CA ASP A 410 -37.29 -18.92 0.19
C ASP A 410 -37.42 -17.46 0.65
N ASN A 411 -38.57 -16.87 0.31
CA ASN A 411 -39.01 -15.53 0.69
C ASN A 411 -39.42 -15.51 2.18
N ILE A 412 -38.63 -14.85 3.02
CA ILE A 412 -39.03 -14.44 4.39
C ILE A 412 -38.67 -12.96 4.54
N PRO A 413 -39.60 -12.08 4.98
CA PRO A 413 -39.27 -10.69 5.27
C PRO A 413 -38.36 -10.66 6.51
N VAL A 414 -37.09 -10.36 6.30
CA VAL A 414 -36.14 -10.15 7.40
C VAL A 414 -36.47 -8.82 8.06
N PRO A 415 -36.70 -8.77 9.39
CA PRO A 415 -36.97 -7.52 10.09
C PRO A 415 -35.76 -6.59 9.97
N GLU A 416 -36.02 -5.29 9.79
CA GLU A 416 -35.00 -4.25 9.69
C GLU A 416 -34.00 -4.37 10.84
N LYS A 417 -32.81 -4.89 10.51
CA LYS A 417 -31.73 -5.08 11.46
C LYS A 417 -31.06 -3.72 11.64
N GLU A 418 -31.22 -3.14 12.83
CA GLU A 418 -30.49 -1.94 13.25
C GLU A 418 -29.00 -2.07 12.89
N PHE A 419 -28.51 -1.12 12.09
CA PHE A 419 -27.10 -1.02 11.75
C PHE A 419 -26.29 -0.72 13.01
N SER A 420 -25.50 -1.69 13.46
CA SER A 420 -24.47 -1.46 14.47
C SER A 420 -23.57 -0.29 14.06
N LEU A 421 -23.50 0.73 14.93
CA LEU A 421 -22.67 1.94 14.83
C LEU A 421 -21.16 1.67 14.94
N PHE A 422 -20.76 0.41 15.09
CA PHE A 422 -19.37 0.00 15.15
C PHE A 422 -19.02 -0.83 13.93
N ALA A 423 -17.90 -0.51 13.26
CA ALA A 423 -17.26 -1.45 12.36
C ALA A 423 -16.98 -2.72 13.17
N SER A 424 -17.76 -3.78 12.91
CA SER A 424 -17.32 -5.12 13.29
C SER A 424 -15.95 -5.33 12.67
N THR A 425 -15.07 -6.04 13.37
CA THR A 425 -13.70 -6.32 12.97
C THR A 425 -13.57 -7.01 11.61
N ASP A 426 -14.69 -7.38 10.99
CA ASP A 426 -14.79 -8.24 9.82
C ASP A 426 -15.33 -7.52 8.56
N ASN A 427 -15.86 -6.28 8.66
CA ASN A 427 -16.36 -5.53 7.49
C ASN A 427 -15.51 -4.29 7.17
N VAL A 428 -14.50 -4.49 6.33
CA VAL A 428 -13.61 -3.42 5.84
C VAL A 428 -14.36 -2.59 4.80
N GLN A 429 -14.66 -1.32 5.13
CA GLN A 429 -15.21 -0.41 4.13
C GLN A 429 -14.17 -0.11 3.04
N VAL A 430 -14.57 -0.33 1.79
CA VAL A 430 -13.74 -0.03 0.62
C VAL A 430 -13.69 1.48 0.39
N ASP A 431 -12.51 1.97 0.00
CA ASP A 431 -12.29 3.37 -0.35
C ASP A 431 -13.27 3.75 -1.46
N VAL A 432 -13.92 4.90 -1.31
CA VAL A 432 -14.98 5.35 -2.21
C VAL A 432 -14.52 5.46 -3.68
N HIS A 433 -13.25 5.79 -3.93
CA HIS A 433 -12.71 5.86 -5.29
C HIS A 433 -12.50 4.45 -5.85
N THR A 434 -11.96 3.54 -5.04
CA THR A 434 -11.82 2.12 -5.40
C THR A 434 -13.18 1.48 -5.64
N ALA A 435 -14.18 1.73 -4.78
CA ALA A 435 -15.55 1.24 -4.92
C ALA A 435 -16.25 1.76 -6.20
N ARG A 436 -15.86 2.96 -6.68
CA ARG A 436 -16.30 3.50 -7.97
C ARG A 436 -15.55 2.92 -9.18
N GLY A 437 -14.52 2.11 -8.95
CA GLY A 437 -13.73 1.44 -9.99
C GLY A 437 -12.50 2.22 -10.44
N MET A 438 -11.98 3.14 -9.63
CA MET A 438 -10.65 3.72 -9.84
C MET A 438 -9.55 2.75 -9.36
N ASP A 439 -8.49 2.66 -10.14
CA ASP A 439 -7.28 1.89 -9.82
C ASP A 439 -6.18 2.77 -9.19
N CYS A 440 -5.15 2.14 -8.60
CA CYS A 440 -4.04 2.85 -7.96
C CYS A 440 -3.41 3.92 -8.87
N ILE A 441 -3.27 3.62 -10.17
CA ILE A 441 -2.67 4.53 -11.14
C ILE A 441 -3.58 5.68 -11.56
N ASP A 442 -4.87 5.66 -11.23
CA ASP A 442 -5.78 6.76 -11.54
C ASP A 442 -5.52 7.96 -10.60
N CYS A 443 -5.06 7.69 -9.38
CA CYS A 443 -4.60 8.69 -8.42
C CYS A 443 -3.08 8.89 -8.48
N HIS A 444 -2.29 7.80 -8.43
CA HIS A 444 -0.84 7.90 -8.46
C HIS A 444 -0.32 8.20 -9.87
N THR A 445 0.37 9.32 -10.01
CA THR A 445 0.97 9.74 -11.28
C THR A 445 2.23 8.93 -11.59
N GLN A 446 2.72 9.04 -12.83
CA GLN A 446 4.02 8.49 -13.19
C GLN A 446 5.14 9.05 -12.30
N ARG A 447 5.02 10.31 -11.86
CA ARG A 447 6.02 10.97 -10.99
C ARG A 447 5.95 10.46 -9.55
N ASP A 448 4.76 10.15 -9.05
CA ASP A 448 4.62 9.56 -7.71
C ASP A 448 5.23 8.15 -7.64
N ILE A 449 5.09 7.37 -8.71
CA ILE A 449 5.52 5.97 -8.75
C ILE A 449 6.99 5.84 -9.19
N MET A 450 7.32 6.39 -10.35
CA MET A 450 8.65 6.29 -10.96
C MET A 450 9.59 7.41 -10.51
N GLY A 451 9.17 8.30 -9.60
CA GLY A 451 9.95 9.46 -9.16
C GLY A 451 9.81 10.66 -10.08
N ASP A 452 10.06 11.85 -9.54
CA ASP A 452 10.07 13.14 -10.24
C ASP A 452 11.48 13.61 -10.60
N GLY A 453 12.49 12.78 -10.28
CA GLY A 453 13.90 13.12 -10.46
C GLY A 453 14.61 13.47 -9.15
N ASN A 454 13.92 13.58 -8.02
CA ASN A 454 14.57 13.95 -6.75
C ASN A 454 14.63 12.79 -5.76
N LEU A 455 15.67 12.79 -4.93
CA LEU A 455 15.76 11.90 -3.76
C LEU A 455 14.96 12.49 -2.61
N TYR A 456 14.04 11.73 -2.03
CA TYR A 456 13.26 12.19 -0.87
C TYR A 456 13.54 11.37 0.38
N SER A 457 13.40 12.02 1.54
CA SER A 457 13.53 11.33 2.81
C SER A 457 12.31 10.49 3.18
N LYS A 458 11.10 10.91 2.79
CA LYS A 458 9.82 10.33 3.25
C LYS A 458 8.81 10.25 2.10
N GLN A 459 7.89 9.29 2.20
CA GLN A 459 6.86 9.03 1.19
C GLN A 459 5.95 10.25 0.94
N HIS A 460 5.54 10.97 2.00
CA HIS A 460 4.66 12.14 1.86
C HIS A 460 5.32 13.34 1.15
N GLN A 461 6.66 13.35 1.06
CA GLN A 461 7.44 14.32 0.31
C GLN A 461 7.51 13.95 -1.17
N ALA A 462 7.56 12.65 -1.50
CA ALA A 462 7.60 12.19 -2.89
C ALA A 462 6.22 12.25 -3.57
N VAL A 463 5.15 11.96 -2.82
CA VAL A 463 3.78 11.95 -3.37
C VAL A 463 3.23 13.37 -3.47
N GLU A 464 2.92 13.77 -4.70
CA GLU A 464 2.46 15.10 -5.07
C GLU A 464 0.93 15.22 -5.07
N ILE A 465 0.21 14.19 -5.49
CA ILE A 465 -1.26 14.21 -5.59
C ILE A 465 -1.92 14.42 -4.22
N ARG A 466 -2.88 15.33 -4.16
CA ARG A 466 -3.68 15.66 -2.96
C ARG A 466 -5.17 15.62 -3.26
N CYS A 467 -6.01 15.57 -2.21
CA CYS A 467 -7.46 15.69 -2.36
C CYS A 467 -7.82 17.02 -3.04
N GLU A 468 -7.15 18.09 -2.61
CA GLU A 468 -7.33 19.44 -3.09
C GLU A 468 -6.95 19.62 -4.58
N THR A 469 -6.09 18.74 -5.12
CA THR A 469 -5.73 18.74 -6.55
C THR A 469 -6.94 18.44 -7.44
N CYS A 470 -7.88 17.61 -6.97
CA CYS A 470 -9.05 17.20 -7.74
C CYS A 470 -10.33 17.89 -7.25
N HIS A 471 -10.50 18.01 -5.94
CA HIS A 471 -11.73 18.50 -5.31
C HIS A 471 -11.71 20.00 -4.99
N GLY A 472 -10.54 20.64 -4.99
CA GLY A 472 -10.35 22.00 -4.49
C GLY A 472 -10.31 22.04 -2.97
N ASP A 473 -10.35 23.25 -2.42
CA ASP A 473 -10.47 23.49 -0.98
C ASP A 473 -11.75 24.28 -0.65
N ASP A 474 -11.89 24.70 0.60
CA ASP A 474 -13.08 25.42 1.09
C ASP A 474 -13.19 26.87 0.60
N ALA A 475 -12.15 27.37 -0.10
CA ALA A 475 -12.10 28.72 -0.64
C ALA A 475 -11.96 28.76 -2.17
N THR A 476 -11.36 27.74 -2.76
CA THR A 476 -10.89 27.73 -4.15
C THR A 476 -11.24 26.43 -4.87
N TYR A 477 -11.58 26.57 -6.15
CA TYR A 477 -11.69 25.43 -7.05
C TYR A 477 -10.29 24.84 -7.33
N PRO A 478 -10.20 23.59 -7.83
CA PRO A 478 -8.94 23.01 -8.30
C PRO A 478 -8.20 23.96 -9.24
N MET A 479 -6.87 24.05 -9.09
CA MET A 479 -6.05 24.78 -10.06
C MET A 479 -6.09 24.04 -11.40
N ILE A 480 -6.26 24.79 -12.49
CA ILE A 480 -6.26 24.24 -13.85
C ILE A 480 -5.31 25.00 -14.76
N SER A 481 -4.82 24.34 -15.80
CA SER A 481 -3.96 24.93 -16.84
C SER A 481 -4.26 24.34 -18.21
N LYS A 482 -4.30 25.21 -19.23
CA LYS A 482 -4.62 24.84 -20.61
C LYS A 482 -3.41 24.22 -21.31
N VAL A 483 -3.60 23.10 -22.00
CA VAL A 483 -2.59 22.49 -22.85
C VAL A 483 -2.37 23.35 -24.09
N THR A 484 -1.15 23.85 -24.26
CA THR A 484 -0.76 24.71 -25.38
C THR A 484 0.27 24.06 -26.29
N ASP A 485 1.10 23.14 -25.77
CA ASP A 485 2.13 22.44 -26.53
C ASP A 485 1.59 21.09 -27.05
N PRO A 486 1.58 20.83 -28.37
CA PRO A 486 1.22 19.52 -28.91
C PRO A 486 2.17 18.38 -28.48
N LYS A 487 3.37 18.70 -27.98
CA LYS A 487 4.34 17.74 -27.44
C LYS A 487 4.25 17.59 -25.92
N ASP A 488 3.22 18.15 -25.27
CA ASP A 488 3.04 18.04 -23.82
C ASP A 488 2.94 16.57 -23.37
N ALA A 489 3.48 16.30 -22.18
CA ALA A 489 3.44 15.00 -21.53
C ALA A 489 2.00 14.48 -21.38
N VAL A 490 1.03 15.36 -21.10
CA VAL A 490 -0.38 14.96 -20.92
C VAL A 490 -0.99 14.37 -22.19
N ILE A 491 -0.62 14.88 -23.37
CA ILE A 491 -1.04 14.35 -24.66
C ILE A 491 -0.37 13.00 -24.88
N ARG A 492 0.96 12.97 -24.76
CA ARG A 492 1.78 11.76 -24.99
C ARG A 492 1.36 10.59 -24.11
N LEU A 493 1.19 10.81 -22.81
CA LEU A 493 0.82 9.76 -21.85
C LEU A 493 -0.61 9.26 -22.06
N SER A 494 -1.54 10.13 -22.41
CA SER A 494 -2.94 9.77 -22.61
C SER A 494 -3.19 8.85 -23.81
N LYS A 495 -2.25 8.76 -24.76
CA LYS A 495 -2.31 7.79 -25.88
C LYS A 495 -2.35 6.33 -25.42
N HIS A 496 -1.89 6.06 -24.21
CA HIS A 496 -1.91 4.71 -23.62
C HIS A 496 -3.17 4.46 -22.77
N TYR A 497 -4.02 5.48 -22.56
CA TYR A 497 -5.23 5.35 -21.77
C TYR A 497 -6.34 4.77 -22.64
N LYS A 498 -7.31 4.10 -22.02
CA LYS A 498 -8.57 3.81 -22.71
C LYS A 498 -9.39 5.10 -22.77
N GLY A 499 -9.96 5.41 -23.93
CA GLY A 499 -10.70 6.66 -24.18
C GLY A 499 -9.98 7.57 -25.16
N GLN A 500 -10.51 8.79 -25.34
CA GLN A 500 -9.91 9.75 -26.25
C GLN A 500 -8.64 10.35 -25.63
N PRO A 501 -7.50 10.35 -26.35
CA PRO A 501 -6.30 11.04 -25.92
C PRO A 501 -6.56 12.54 -25.70
N ASN A 502 -5.81 13.14 -24.79
CA ASN A 502 -5.82 14.58 -24.60
C ASN A 502 -5.27 15.30 -25.83
N SER A 503 -5.66 16.56 -26.00
CA SER A 503 -5.30 17.40 -27.13
C SER A 503 -4.93 18.82 -26.70
N VAL A 504 -4.35 19.58 -27.63
CA VAL A 504 -4.11 21.01 -27.42
C VAL A 504 -5.47 21.70 -27.23
N GLY A 505 -5.59 22.49 -26.18
CA GLY A 505 -6.84 23.14 -25.81
C GLY A 505 -7.50 22.58 -24.55
N ASP A 506 -7.18 21.33 -24.18
CA ASP A 506 -7.71 20.72 -22.96
C ASP A 506 -7.25 21.48 -21.71
N TRP A 507 -8.13 21.60 -20.72
CA TRP A 507 -7.80 22.19 -19.42
C TRP A 507 -7.57 21.08 -18.41
N MET A 508 -6.35 20.98 -17.90
CA MET A 508 -5.94 19.90 -16.99
C MET A 508 -5.85 20.43 -15.56
N ALA A 509 -6.22 19.60 -14.58
CA ALA A 509 -5.94 19.91 -13.18
C ALA A 509 -4.43 20.01 -12.93
N VAL A 510 -4.06 20.84 -11.97
CA VAL A 510 -2.67 21.15 -11.65
C VAL A 510 -2.44 20.92 -10.16
N SER A 511 -1.39 20.19 -9.85
CA SER A 511 -0.93 19.94 -8.48
C SER A 511 -0.34 21.19 -7.81
N GLU A 512 -0.02 21.06 -6.52
CA GLU A 512 0.67 22.11 -5.76
C GLU A 512 2.03 22.49 -6.38
N ARG A 513 2.77 21.53 -6.95
CA ARG A 513 4.07 21.78 -7.63
C ARG A 513 3.92 22.16 -9.10
N LYS A 514 2.74 22.62 -9.50
CA LYS A 514 2.46 23.13 -10.85
C LYS A 514 2.59 22.09 -11.96
N MET A 515 2.40 20.82 -11.62
CA MET A 515 2.38 19.73 -12.59
C MET A 515 0.97 19.41 -13.02
N ARG A 516 0.75 19.28 -14.34
CA ARG A 516 -0.54 18.87 -14.88
C ARG A 516 -0.79 17.41 -14.60
N MET A 517 -1.97 17.12 -14.05
CA MET A 517 -2.55 15.79 -14.03
C MET A 517 -2.85 15.37 -15.46
N THR A 518 -2.59 14.10 -15.79
CA THR A 518 -2.74 13.61 -17.16
C THR A 518 -4.14 13.06 -17.44
N ASN A 519 -4.91 12.77 -16.40
CA ASN A 519 -6.23 12.16 -16.49
C ASN A 519 -7.31 12.94 -15.72
N VAL A 520 -6.98 14.10 -15.14
CA VAL A 520 -7.96 14.95 -14.45
C VAL A 520 -8.09 16.24 -15.24
N LYS A 521 -9.28 16.51 -15.80
CA LYS A 521 -9.49 17.59 -16.76
C LYS A 521 -10.88 18.22 -16.66
N VAL A 522 -11.03 19.38 -17.28
CA VAL A 522 -12.35 19.97 -17.53
C VAL A 522 -12.93 19.33 -18.80
N GLN A 523 -14.13 18.79 -18.71
CA GLN A 523 -14.92 18.30 -19.83
C GLN A 523 -16.36 18.80 -19.68
N GLU A 524 -16.90 19.42 -20.72
CA GLU A 524 -18.29 19.94 -20.72
C GLU A 524 -18.59 20.87 -19.52
N GLY A 525 -17.61 21.70 -19.14
CA GLY A 525 -17.72 22.63 -18.00
C GLY A 525 -17.57 21.98 -16.61
N LYS A 526 -17.40 20.66 -16.54
CA LYS A 526 -17.26 19.91 -15.28
C LYS A 526 -15.83 19.39 -15.10
N MET A 527 -15.40 19.28 -13.83
CA MET A 527 -14.15 18.60 -13.49
C MET A 527 -14.39 17.09 -13.50
N VAL A 528 -13.56 16.35 -14.26
CA VAL A 528 -13.67 14.90 -14.40
C VAL A 528 -12.31 14.21 -14.23
N THR A 529 -12.35 13.00 -13.70
CA THR A 529 -11.21 12.05 -13.72
C THR A 529 -11.49 10.96 -14.73
N LEU A 530 -10.55 10.70 -15.63
CA LEU A 530 -10.56 9.59 -16.56
C LEU A 530 -9.82 8.40 -15.93
N GLY A 531 -10.50 7.25 -15.85
CA GLY A 531 -9.86 5.99 -15.46
C GLY A 531 -8.93 5.51 -16.57
N LYS A 532 -7.62 5.43 -16.31
CA LYS A 532 -6.58 5.20 -17.33
C LYS A 532 -6.72 3.83 -17.98
N GLN A 533 -7.07 2.81 -17.20
CA GLN A 533 -7.25 1.43 -17.67
C GLN A 533 -8.67 1.13 -18.16
N THR A 534 -9.66 1.87 -17.66
CA THR A 534 -11.08 1.56 -17.87
C THR A 534 -11.73 2.45 -18.92
N GLY A 535 -11.21 3.67 -19.11
CA GLY A 535 -11.82 4.72 -19.94
C GLY A 535 -13.08 5.32 -19.33
N ARG A 536 -13.42 4.94 -18.09
CA ARG A 536 -14.57 5.50 -17.37
C ARG A 536 -14.31 6.96 -17.04
N VAL A 537 -15.35 7.78 -17.19
CA VAL A 537 -15.33 9.19 -16.81
C VAL A 537 -16.01 9.31 -15.45
N TYR A 538 -15.33 9.95 -14.50
CA TYR A 538 -15.84 10.18 -13.15
C TYR A 538 -16.00 11.68 -12.93
N GLU A 539 -17.23 12.14 -12.75
CA GLU A 539 -17.49 13.52 -12.33
C GLU A 539 -16.97 13.74 -10.90
N ILE A 540 -16.24 14.83 -10.70
CA ILE A 540 -15.59 15.15 -9.43
C ILE A 540 -16.49 16.10 -8.63
N PRO A 541 -16.96 15.72 -7.43
CA PRO A 541 -17.65 16.64 -6.56
C PRO A 541 -16.67 17.72 -6.08
N LEU A 542 -16.96 18.98 -6.39
CA LEU A 542 -16.14 20.11 -6.00
C LEU A 542 -16.54 20.62 -4.63
N LEU A 543 -15.55 20.87 -3.78
CA LEU A 543 -15.78 21.21 -2.38
C LEU A 543 -16.54 22.53 -2.22
N ARG A 544 -16.22 23.53 -3.05
CA ARG A 544 -16.87 24.84 -3.02
C ARG A 544 -18.36 24.82 -3.37
N ASP A 545 -18.80 23.81 -4.11
CA ASP A 545 -20.21 23.66 -4.52
C ASP A 545 -21.01 22.85 -3.48
N SER A 546 -20.33 22.28 -2.48
CA SER A 546 -20.94 21.43 -1.46
C SER A 546 -21.55 22.25 -0.33
N LYS A 547 -22.79 21.91 0.07
CA LYS A 547 -23.41 22.37 1.33
C LYS A 547 -22.87 21.63 2.57
N ALA A 548 -21.60 21.22 2.54
CA ALA A 548 -20.88 20.54 3.62
C ALA A 548 -19.58 21.29 3.93
N HIS A 549 -18.91 20.98 5.05
CA HIS A 549 -17.64 21.62 5.47
C HIS A 549 -17.79 23.10 5.92
N PHE A 550 -18.89 23.41 6.60
CA PHE A 550 -19.24 24.77 7.03
C PHE A 550 -18.74 25.15 8.44
N ILE A 551 -18.04 24.28 9.17
CA ILE A 551 -17.51 24.61 10.51
C ILE A 551 -16.21 25.42 10.35
N PRO A 552 -16.19 26.74 10.61
CA PRO A 552 -15.03 27.58 10.27
C PRO A 552 -13.76 27.19 11.04
N GLN A 553 -13.91 26.64 12.24
CA GLN A 553 -12.79 26.24 13.06
C GLN A 553 -12.14 24.95 12.59
N HIS A 554 -12.77 24.18 11.70
CA HIS A 554 -12.16 23.00 11.07
C HIS A 554 -11.39 23.35 9.79
N LYS A 555 -11.82 24.41 9.10
CA LYS A 555 -11.21 24.90 7.86
C LYS A 555 -9.71 25.16 8.05
N SER A 556 -8.91 24.72 7.08
CA SER A 556 -7.44 24.83 7.07
C SER A 556 -6.68 24.14 8.22
N ARG A 557 -7.34 23.55 9.23
CA ARG A 557 -6.69 22.87 10.36
C ARG A 557 -6.62 21.35 10.20
N LEU A 558 -7.61 20.77 9.54
CA LEU A 558 -7.71 19.32 9.32
C LEU A 558 -7.25 18.98 7.91
N GLU A 559 -6.54 17.86 7.75
CA GLU A 559 -6.42 17.21 6.45
C GLU A 559 -7.76 16.52 6.12
N CYS A 560 -8.15 16.45 4.84
CA CYS A 560 -9.39 15.78 4.42
C CYS A 560 -9.47 14.34 4.96
N THR A 561 -8.32 13.65 4.99
CA THR A 561 -8.20 12.29 5.51
C THR A 561 -8.49 12.18 7.01
N ALA A 562 -8.36 13.24 7.82
CA ALA A 562 -8.69 13.19 9.24
C ALA A 562 -10.18 12.94 9.50
N CYS A 563 -11.04 13.46 8.62
CA CYS A 563 -12.49 13.28 8.69
C CYS A 563 -12.98 12.08 7.87
N HIS A 564 -12.41 11.87 6.68
CA HIS A 564 -12.92 10.89 5.71
C HIS A 564 -12.32 9.49 5.82
N SER A 565 -11.17 9.32 6.50
CA SER A 565 -10.58 7.98 6.67
C SER A 565 -11.41 7.13 7.63
N GLN A 566 -11.96 6.03 7.15
CA GLN A 566 -12.79 5.12 7.95
C GLN A 566 -11.96 4.26 8.90
N TRP A 567 -10.76 3.87 8.47
CA TRP A 567 -9.92 2.97 9.24
C TRP A 567 -8.43 3.13 8.92
N VAL A 568 -7.59 2.74 9.87
CA VAL A 568 -6.15 2.51 9.69
C VAL A 568 -5.83 1.07 10.07
N VAL A 569 -4.77 0.54 9.47
CA VAL A 569 -4.26 -0.79 9.82
C VAL A 569 -3.67 -0.77 11.23
N ARG A 570 -3.87 -1.83 12.01
CA ARG A 570 -3.20 -2.07 13.28
C ARG A 570 -2.35 -3.32 13.12
N CYS A 571 -1.04 -3.14 13.19
CA CYS A 571 -0.13 -4.26 13.29
C CYS A 571 -0.18 -4.71 14.74
N GLN A 572 -0.64 -5.94 15.01
CA GLN A 572 -0.48 -6.49 16.36
C GLN A 572 1.02 -6.53 16.70
N GLY A 573 1.35 -6.24 17.96
CA GLY A 573 2.71 -6.02 18.44
C GLY A 573 3.70 -7.00 17.80
N CYS A 574 4.64 -6.49 17.01
CA CYS A 574 5.67 -7.33 16.42
C CYS A 574 6.68 -7.62 17.53
N HIS A 575 6.57 -8.79 18.16
CA HIS A 575 7.69 -9.34 18.91
C HIS A 575 8.61 -10.05 17.92
N ALA A 576 9.87 -9.60 17.87
CA ALA A 576 10.89 -10.22 17.04
C ALA A 576 12.03 -10.72 17.93
N SER A 577 12.48 -11.95 17.69
CA SER A 577 13.64 -12.52 18.35
C SER A 577 14.71 -12.84 17.33
N MET A 578 15.97 -12.60 17.68
CA MET A 578 17.13 -12.92 16.84
C MET A 578 18.06 -13.87 17.59
N ASN A 579 18.27 -15.07 17.06
CA ASN A 579 19.28 -16.01 17.54
C ASN A 579 20.62 -15.73 16.87
N LEU A 580 21.72 -15.72 17.64
CA LEU A 580 23.09 -15.60 17.11
C LEU A 580 23.72 -16.99 17.00
N ARG A 581 23.44 -17.78 15.95
CA ARG A 581 24.18 -19.03 15.67
C ARG A 581 25.43 -18.79 14.83
N GLN A 582 26.47 -19.58 15.10
CA GLN A 582 27.82 -19.53 14.51
C GLN A 582 27.86 -19.49 12.97
N ASP A 583 26.81 -19.95 12.29
CA ASP A 583 26.71 -20.02 10.83
C ASP A 583 25.52 -19.26 10.24
N GLN A 584 24.42 -19.07 10.97
CA GLN A 584 23.27 -18.26 10.54
C GLN A 584 22.51 -17.66 11.73
N SER A 585 22.31 -16.36 11.74
CA SER A 585 21.37 -15.75 12.68
C SER A 585 19.93 -15.88 12.20
N GLU A 586 19.08 -16.57 12.95
CA GLU A 586 17.67 -16.74 12.63
C GLU A 586 16.85 -15.61 13.28
N LEU A 587 16.15 -14.81 12.46
CA LEU A 587 15.15 -13.84 12.92
C LEU A 587 13.79 -14.53 12.92
N LYS A 588 13.15 -14.65 14.09
CA LYS A 588 11.78 -15.14 14.22
C LYS A 588 10.87 -13.98 14.57
N MET A 589 9.80 -13.81 13.82
CA MET A 589 8.67 -12.98 14.21
C MET A 589 7.60 -13.88 14.82
N ALA A 590 6.92 -13.42 15.87
CA ALA A 590 5.71 -14.09 16.34
C ALA A 590 4.72 -14.28 15.17
N ASP A 591 3.99 -15.40 15.15
CA ASP A 591 3.00 -15.72 14.12
C ASP A 591 2.18 -14.49 13.80
N SER A 592 2.24 -14.04 12.54
CA SER A 592 1.65 -12.76 12.12
C SER A 592 0.14 -12.82 12.39
N PRO A 593 -0.38 -12.12 13.41
CA PRO A 593 -1.82 -12.11 13.63
C PRO A 593 -2.46 -11.43 12.41
N PRO A 594 -3.70 -11.78 12.04
CA PRO A 594 -4.39 -11.13 10.95
C PRO A 594 -4.35 -9.60 11.14
N ILE A 595 -4.16 -8.88 10.03
CA ILE A 595 -4.12 -7.41 10.05
C ILE A 595 -5.46 -6.93 10.60
N LYS A 596 -5.44 -6.32 11.79
CA LYS A 596 -6.64 -5.73 12.37
C LYS A 596 -6.79 -4.31 11.82
N ILE A 597 -8.02 -3.85 11.68
CA ILE A 597 -8.31 -2.44 11.40
C ILE A 597 -8.88 -1.77 12.64
N GLN A 598 -8.74 -0.45 12.71
CA GLN A 598 -9.39 0.36 13.73
C GLN A 598 -9.68 1.76 13.21
N GLN A 599 -10.56 2.49 13.90
CA GLN A 599 -10.70 3.92 13.62
C GLN A 599 -9.37 4.65 13.85
N PRO A 600 -9.02 5.64 13.01
CA PRO A 600 -7.75 6.35 13.15
C PRO A 600 -7.69 7.15 14.44
N SER A 601 -6.59 7.04 15.19
CA SER A 601 -6.20 8.11 16.10
C SER A 601 -5.76 9.33 15.28
N LEU A 602 -5.72 10.51 15.88
CA LEU A 602 -5.33 11.75 15.22
C LEU A 602 -4.08 12.33 15.85
N MET A 603 -3.32 13.07 15.05
CA MET A 603 -2.11 13.78 15.47
C MET A 603 -1.90 15.01 14.59
N ILE A 604 -0.92 15.85 14.90
CA ILE A 604 -0.41 16.83 13.93
C ILE A 604 0.46 16.08 12.92
N GLY A 605 0.05 16.08 11.66
CA GLY A 605 0.77 15.45 10.56
C GLY A 605 1.97 16.28 10.08
N PRO A 606 2.75 15.76 9.12
CA PRO A 606 3.96 16.42 8.62
C PRO A 606 3.69 17.74 7.88
N ARG A 607 2.44 18.00 7.48
CA ARG A 607 2.00 19.24 6.84
C ARG A 607 1.46 20.27 7.86
N GLY A 608 1.55 20.00 9.16
CA GLY A 608 1.11 20.90 10.23
C GLY A 608 -0.40 20.92 10.47
N LYS A 609 -1.18 20.10 9.74
CA LYS A 609 -2.62 19.89 9.92
C LYS A 609 -2.89 18.63 10.74
N VAL A 610 -4.08 18.52 11.32
CA VAL A 610 -4.53 17.30 11.99
C VAL A 610 -4.72 16.21 10.93
N ALA A 611 -4.11 15.05 11.15
CA ALA A 611 -4.09 13.94 10.21
C ALA A 611 -4.28 12.61 10.93
N PRO A 612 -4.71 11.55 10.22
CA PRO A 612 -4.73 10.21 10.77
C PRO A 612 -3.35 9.77 11.27
N MET A 613 -3.35 9.09 12.41
CA MET A 613 -2.20 8.51 13.07
C MET A 613 -2.33 7.00 13.12
N LEU A 614 -1.27 6.33 12.69
CA LEU A 614 -1.02 4.93 12.90
C LEU A 614 -0.48 4.74 14.32
N ALA A 615 -1.39 4.50 15.27
CA ALA A 615 -1.02 4.26 16.66
C ALA A 615 -0.72 2.77 16.87
N GLN A 616 0.55 2.37 16.74
CA GLN A 616 0.94 0.98 16.98
C GLN A 616 1.17 0.74 18.47
N PRO A 617 0.83 -0.46 18.99
CA PRO A 617 1.22 -0.83 20.34
C PRO A 617 2.74 -1.00 20.43
N GLU A 618 3.21 -1.21 21.65
CA GLU A 618 4.61 -1.48 21.94
C GLU A 618 5.15 -2.70 21.16
N ARG A 619 6.38 -2.57 20.67
CA ARG A 619 7.16 -3.62 20.00
C ARG A 619 8.34 -4.01 20.86
N HIS A 620 8.58 -5.31 20.95
CA HIS A 620 9.68 -5.86 21.71
C HIS A 620 10.69 -6.52 20.77
N PHE A 621 11.96 -6.51 21.16
CA PHE A 621 13.01 -7.23 20.47
C PHE A 621 13.88 -8.01 21.45
N SER A 622 14.05 -9.31 21.21
CA SER A 622 14.93 -10.18 21.99
C SER A 622 16.17 -10.55 21.18
N LEU A 623 17.34 -10.52 21.80
CA LEU A 623 18.57 -11.08 21.23
C LEU A 623 19.00 -12.28 22.06
N LEU A 624 19.10 -13.42 21.40
CA LEU A 624 19.35 -14.72 22.01
C LEU A 624 20.68 -15.30 21.49
N ASP A 625 21.38 -16.02 22.35
CA ASP A 625 22.59 -16.76 22.02
C ASP A 625 22.28 -18.08 21.28
N GLU A 626 23.31 -18.85 20.96
CA GLU A 626 23.19 -20.13 20.25
C GLU A 626 22.29 -21.16 20.95
N LYS A 627 22.21 -21.05 22.28
CA LYS A 627 21.46 -21.95 23.16
C LYS A 627 20.05 -21.40 23.46
N GLY A 628 19.67 -20.28 22.84
CA GLY A 628 18.38 -19.62 23.07
C GLY A 628 18.34 -18.79 24.35
N ASN A 629 19.48 -18.58 25.02
CA ASN A 629 19.53 -17.75 26.22
C ASN A 629 19.67 -16.28 25.83
N PRO A 630 19.06 -15.35 26.58
CA PRO A 630 19.21 -13.93 26.32
C PRO A 630 20.67 -13.46 26.41
N VAL A 631 21.12 -12.74 25.39
CA VAL A 631 22.47 -12.16 25.34
C VAL A 631 22.55 -10.97 26.30
N PRO A 632 23.67 -10.75 27.01
CA PRO A 632 23.85 -9.55 27.83
C PRO A 632 23.90 -8.27 26.97
N ALA A 633 23.22 -7.22 27.43
CA ALA A 633 23.34 -5.88 26.85
C ALA A 633 24.62 -5.21 27.34
N LEU A 634 25.40 -4.63 26.43
CA LEU A 634 26.64 -3.91 26.73
C LEU A 634 26.46 -2.42 26.42
N GLY A 635 26.89 -1.56 27.34
CA GLY A 635 26.94 -0.11 27.15
C GLY A 635 28.07 0.31 26.21
N VAL A 636 28.16 1.63 25.95
CA VAL A 636 29.14 2.23 25.03
C VAL A 636 30.59 1.97 25.51
N GLY A 637 30.80 1.73 26.81
CA GLY A 637 32.10 1.39 27.41
C GLY A 637 32.31 -0.10 27.67
N GLY A 638 31.42 -0.99 27.17
CA GLY A 638 31.51 -2.44 27.40
C GLY A 638 31.00 -2.89 28.77
N GLU A 639 30.39 -2.00 29.56
CA GLU A 639 29.77 -2.35 30.84
C GLU A 639 28.45 -3.11 30.65
N LEU A 640 28.17 -4.08 31.51
CA LEU A 640 26.94 -4.88 31.45
C LEU A 640 25.72 -4.02 31.86
N ARG A 641 24.79 -3.80 30.93
CA ARG A 641 23.55 -3.01 31.13
C ARG A 641 22.27 -3.85 31.15
N GLY A 642 22.37 -5.16 31.34
CA GLY A 642 21.22 -6.06 31.48
C GLY A 642 21.26 -7.23 30.50
N LYS A 643 20.09 -7.81 30.19
CA LYS A 643 19.91 -8.89 29.20
C LYS A 643 18.95 -8.44 28.10
N TYR A 644 19.22 -8.81 26.84
CA TYR A 644 18.34 -8.55 25.69
C TYR A 644 17.12 -9.50 25.68
N GLN A 645 16.34 -9.54 26.77
CA GLN A 645 15.10 -10.33 26.82
C GLN A 645 13.95 -9.60 26.13
N GLU A 646 13.77 -8.30 26.41
CA GLU A 646 12.65 -7.51 25.89
C GLU A 646 13.10 -6.05 25.75
N TRP A 647 13.85 -5.77 24.68
CA TRP A 647 14.39 -4.43 24.50
C TRP A 647 13.30 -3.45 24.06
N HIS A 648 13.09 -2.44 24.89
CA HIS A 648 12.34 -1.24 24.55
C HIS A 648 13.27 -0.28 23.83
N PHE A 649 12.96 0.01 22.57
CA PHE A 649 13.72 1.00 21.82
C PHE A 649 13.42 2.39 22.37
N THR A 650 14.44 3.24 22.46
CA THR A 650 14.28 4.69 22.55
C THR A 650 14.89 5.30 21.31
N ASN A 651 14.26 6.35 20.80
CA ASN A 651 14.82 7.12 19.70
C ASN A 651 15.85 8.13 20.25
N PRO A 652 16.59 8.86 19.38
CA PRO A 652 17.55 9.88 19.81
C PRO A 652 16.97 11.01 20.69
N ASP A 653 15.65 11.25 20.63
CA ASP A 653 14.95 12.22 21.47
C ASP A 653 14.57 11.63 22.85
N SER A 654 15.09 10.43 23.18
CA SER A 654 14.75 9.65 24.39
C SER A 654 13.27 9.29 24.53
N LEU A 655 12.52 9.34 23.43
CA LEU A 655 11.11 8.94 23.37
C LEU A 655 11.02 7.45 23.04
N SER A 656 9.91 6.81 23.40
CA SER A 656 9.72 5.39 23.06
C SER A 656 9.78 5.19 21.55
N GLY A 657 10.73 4.35 21.17
CA GLY A 657 10.95 3.80 19.85
C GLY A 657 10.10 2.54 19.58
N SER A 658 9.81 1.80 20.64
CA SER A 658 8.96 0.62 20.59
C SER A 658 7.49 0.98 20.35
N ASN A 659 7.08 2.20 20.75
CA ASN A 659 5.75 2.74 20.61
C ASN A 659 5.71 3.81 19.49
N LEU A 660 5.10 3.49 18.33
CA LEU A 660 5.18 4.33 17.12
C LEU A 660 3.97 5.28 16.98
N ALA A 661 4.26 6.57 16.78
CA ALA A 661 3.30 7.57 16.29
C ALA A 661 3.67 8.00 14.85
N TYR A 662 2.91 7.54 13.86
CA TYR A 662 3.18 7.84 12.45
C TYR A 662 1.95 8.38 11.74
N SER A 663 2.05 9.57 11.14
CA SER A 663 0.96 10.10 10.33
C SER A 663 0.90 9.38 8.98
N LEU A 664 -0.30 8.95 8.58
CA LEU A 664 -0.55 8.29 7.31
C LEU A 664 -1.79 8.84 6.61
N ASN A 665 -1.83 8.64 5.30
CA ASN A 665 -3.04 8.77 4.50
C ASN A 665 -3.50 7.36 4.11
N PRO A 666 -4.46 6.76 4.83
CA PRO A 666 -4.93 5.42 4.50
C PRO A 666 -5.83 5.47 3.26
N HIS A 667 -5.79 4.39 2.48
CA HIS A 667 -6.74 4.19 1.38
C HIS A 667 -8.07 3.70 1.92
N SER A 668 -8.73 4.50 2.76
CA SER A 668 -9.98 4.14 3.44
C SER A 668 -10.96 5.31 3.44
N THR A 669 -10.90 6.15 2.41
CA THR A 669 -11.75 7.34 2.29
C THR A 669 -13.20 6.91 2.11
N GLY A 670 -14.09 7.37 3.00
CA GLY A 670 -15.53 7.10 2.96
C GLY A 670 -16.36 8.34 2.67
N THR A 671 -17.63 8.11 2.31
CA THR A 671 -18.64 9.17 2.14
C THR A 671 -19.15 9.71 3.48
N LYS A 672 -19.13 8.88 4.53
CA LYS A 672 -19.49 9.29 5.90
C LYS A 672 -18.24 9.76 6.64
N VAL A 673 -18.36 10.84 7.40
CA VAL A 673 -17.29 11.36 8.26
C VAL A 673 -17.47 10.88 9.70
N ARG A 674 -16.42 10.99 10.51
CA ARG A 674 -16.45 10.63 11.94
C ARG A 674 -17.34 11.57 12.75
N SER A 675 -18.13 11.02 13.67
CA SER A 675 -18.99 11.78 14.56
C SER A 675 -18.22 12.77 15.45
N CYS A 676 -18.93 13.78 15.98
CA CYS A 676 -18.36 14.78 16.87
C CYS A 676 -17.71 14.13 18.11
N GLU A 677 -18.36 13.15 18.74
CA GLU A 677 -17.88 12.43 19.92
C GLU A 677 -16.60 11.66 19.62
N SER A 678 -16.52 11.06 18.44
CA SER A 678 -15.35 10.29 18.00
C SER A 678 -14.08 11.16 17.98
N CYS A 679 -14.20 12.46 17.67
CA CYS A 679 -13.08 13.41 17.65
C CYS A 679 -12.89 14.14 18.99
N HIS A 680 -13.98 14.57 19.62
CA HIS A 680 -13.96 15.51 20.74
C HIS A 680 -14.11 14.87 22.13
N LEU A 681 -14.50 13.59 22.21
CA LEU A 681 -14.73 12.88 23.46
C LEU A 681 -13.99 11.54 23.55
N SER A 682 -13.28 11.13 22.50
CA SER A 682 -12.56 9.86 22.48
C SER A 682 -11.08 10.02 22.90
N PRO A 683 -10.66 9.45 24.06
CA PRO A 683 -9.27 9.47 24.46
C PRO A 683 -8.36 8.69 23.48
N LYS A 684 -8.87 7.61 22.87
CA LYS A 684 -8.16 6.86 21.82
C LYS A 684 -7.87 7.73 20.61
N THR A 685 -8.84 8.54 20.18
CA THR A 685 -8.66 9.44 19.03
C THR A 685 -7.60 10.49 19.30
N LEU A 686 -7.55 11.02 20.53
CA LEU A 686 -6.55 12.00 20.95
C LEU A 686 -5.15 11.40 21.19
N GLY A 687 -5.01 10.08 21.06
CA GLY A 687 -3.75 9.38 21.29
C GLY A 687 -3.44 9.16 22.77
N LEU A 688 -4.42 9.30 23.66
CA LEU A 688 -4.24 9.09 25.11
C LEU A 688 -4.37 7.60 25.52
N GLY A 689 -4.82 6.75 24.58
CA GLY A 689 -5.08 5.33 24.82
C GLY A 689 -6.51 5.05 25.28
N ALA A 690 -6.79 3.79 25.65
CA ALA A 690 -8.10 3.37 26.15
C ALA A 690 -8.25 3.68 27.65
N GLY A 691 -9.36 4.29 28.05
CA GLY A 691 -9.58 4.65 29.45
C GLY A 691 -10.82 5.50 29.68
N ASP A 692 -11.16 5.68 30.96
CA ASP A 692 -12.20 6.59 31.42
C ASP A 692 -11.66 8.02 31.48
N LEU A 693 -12.10 8.84 30.53
CA LEU A 693 -11.73 10.25 30.46
C LEU A 693 -12.61 11.07 31.42
N LYS A 694 -11.98 11.79 32.34
CA LYS A 694 -12.63 12.73 33.26
C LYS A 694 -12.18 14.15 32.94
N ILE A 695 -13.10 14.99 32.50
CA ILE A 695 -12.84 16.40 32.19
C ILE A 695 -13.16 17.24 33.43
N GLY A 696 -12.24 18.11 33.82
CA GLY A 696 -12.43 18.99 34.96
C GLY A 696 -13.40 20.14 34.67
N ALA A 697 -14.13 20.59 35.69
CA ALA A 697 -15.18 21.60 35.55
C ALA A 697 -14.74 22.93 34.90
N ASN A 698 -13.46 23.33 35.06
CA ASN A 698 -12.98 24.64 34.65
C ASN A 698 -12.30 24.67 33.26
N ASN A 699 -12.41 23.60 32.45
CA ASN A 699 -11.88 23.49 31.08
C ASN A 699 -10.41 23.97 30.91
N SER A 700 -9.62 23.95 31.98
CA SER A 700 -8.23 24.41 32.00
C SER A 700 -7.23 23.30 31.70
N GLY A 701 -7.70 22.06 31.59
CA GLY A 701 -6.86 20.88 31.54
C GLY A 701 -6.30 20.45 32.90
N LYS A 702 -6.20 21.34 33.90
CA LYS A 702 -5.51 21.07 35.16
C LYS A 702 -6.09 19.85 35.89
N ASN A 703 -7.40 19.74 35.92
CA ASN A 703 -8.12 18.66 36.60
C ASN A 703 -8.57 17.55 35.65
N ASP A 704 -8.20 17.61 34.37
CA ASP A 704 -8.52 16.56 33.42
C ASP A 704 -7.62 15.35 33.70
N SER A 705 -8.20 14.16 33.67
CA SER A 705 -7.49 12.90 33.93
C SER A 705 -8.03 11.78 33.05
N LEU A 706 -7.19 10.79 32.78
CA LEU A 706 -7.56 9.56 32.10
C LEU A 706 -7.20 8.41 33.02
N LEU A 707 -8.19 7.57 33.37
CA LEU A 707 -7.94 6.31 34.05
C LEU A 707 -7.84 5.22 32.98
N PRO A 708 -6.66 4.65 32.71
CA PRO A 708 -6.53 3.65 31.64
C PRO A 708 -7.34 2.38 31.96
N LEU A 709 -7.91 1.77 30.92
CA LEU A 709 -8.60 0.48 31.05
C LEU A 709 -7.59 -0.64 31.36
N ASN A 710 -6.41 -0.56 30.74
CA ASN A 710 -5.31 -1.45 31.06
C ASN A 710 -4.65 -0.99 32.38
N ARG A 711 -4.73 -1.84 33.42
CA ARG A 711 -4.19 -1.59 34.76
C ARG A 711 -2.84 -2.28 35.03
N SER A 712 -1.99 -2.35 34.01
CA SER A 712 -0.62 -2.84 34.14
C SER A 712 0.19 -2.03 35.17
N ASP A 713 -0.16 -0.77 35.44
CA ASP A 713 0.38 0.03 36.55
C ASP A 713 0.24 -0.66 37.91
N LYS A 714 -0.90 -1.33 38.14
CA LYS A 714 -1.22 -2.00 39.40
C LYS A 714 -0.80 -3.46 39.41
N MET A 715 -1.01 -4.16 38.30
CA MET A 715 -0.80 -5.61 38.23
C MET A 715 0.67 -5.98 38.11
N VAL A 716 1.39 -5.28 37.24
CA VAL A 716 2.79 -5.61 36.88
C VAL A 716 3.75 -4.43 37.07
N LYS A 717 3.27 -3.30 37.60
CA LYS A 717 4.03 -2.05 37.79
C LYS A 717 4.75 -1.57 36.52
N ALA A 718 4.20 -1.88 35.34
CA ALA A 718 4.88 -1.65 34.06
C ALA A 718 4.70 -0.23 33.50
N SER A 719 3.48 0.33 33.51
CA SER A 719 3.20 1.65 32.95
C SER A 719 1.94 2.26 33.53
N ALA A 720 2.00 3.55 33.88
CA ALA A 720 0.84 4.37 34.27
C ALA A 720 -0.06 4.76 33.09
N PHE A 721 0.37 4.50 31.86
CA PHE A 721 -0.36 4.79 30.62
C PHE A 721 -0.81 3.49 29.95
N ASP A 722 -1.91 3.59 29.22
CA ASP A 722 -2.36 2.52 28.33
C ASP A 722 -1.30 2.20 27.25
N PRO A 723 -1.08 0.93 26.86
CA PRO A 723 -0.05 0.56 25.87
C PRO A 723 -0.23 1.22 24.49
N GLN A 724 -1.43 1.71 24.16
CA GLN A 724 -1.69 2.43 22.92
C GLN A 724 -1.55 3.94 23.06
N ALA A 725 -1.32 4.46 24.26
CA ALA A 725 -1.07 5.88 24.47
C ALA A 725 0.19 6.34 23.70
N LYS A 726 0.07 7.51 23.09
CA LYS A 726 1.12 8.22 22.32
C LYS A 726 1.47 9.55 22.98
N VAL A 727 0.57 10.05 23.82
CA VAL A 727 0.71 11.28 24.57
C VAL A 727 0.01 11.15 25.91
N SER A 728 0.52 11.84 26.94
CA SER A 728 -0.17 11.97 28.23
C SER A 728 -1.26 13.05 28.18
N MET A 729 -2.14 13.06 29.18
CA MET A 729 -3.10 14.17 29.38
C MET A 729 -2.43 15.54 29.54
N ARG A 730 -1.15 15.56 29.91
CA ARG A 730 -0.34 16.79 30.06
C ARG A 730 0.39 17.16 28.77
N GLY A 731 0.16 16.44 27.68
CA GLY A 731 0.79 16.70 26.40
C GLY A 731 2.23 16.22 26.30
N GLU A 732 2.70 15.39 27.25
CA GLU A 732 4.03 14.78 27.17
C GLU A 732 4.01 13.72 26.09
N VAL A 733 4.98 13.77 25.18
CA VAL A 733 5.07 12.81 24.08
C VAL A 733 5.58 11.49 24.65
N LEU A 734 4.78 10.43 24.49
CA LEU A 734 5.14 9.07 24.90
C LEU A 734 5.71 8.26 23.74
N ALA A 735 5.27 8.56 22.52
CA ALA A 735 5.68 7.88 21.29
C ALA A 735 6.32 8.86 20.31
N GLY A 736 7.59 8.62 19.99
CA GLY A 736 8.33 9.44 19.05
C GLY A 736 7.82 9.27 17.61
N SER A 737 7.94 10.34 16.81
CA SER A 737 7.72 10.28 15.36
C SER A 737 8.99 10.58 14.60
N HIS A 738 9.27 9.80 13.57
CA HIS A 738 10.38 10.01 12.65
C HIS A 738 10.04 10.99 11.51
N GLN A 739 8.81 11.51 11.46
CA GLN A 739 8.41 12.55 10.51
C GLN A 739 8.68 13.92 11.14
N THR A 740 9.49 14.76 10.49
CA THR A 740 10.10 15.96 11.10
C THR A 740 9.11 16.92 11.77
N LYS A 741 7.95 17.17 11.14
CA LYS A 741 6.92 18.09 11.66
C LYS A 741 5.77 17.37 12.36
N ALA A 742 5.71 16.04 12.31
CA ALA A 742 4.60 15.29 12.87
C ALA A 742 4.82 15.05 14.37
N ARG A 743 3.74 15.20 15.14
CA ARG A 743 3.76 14.96 16.59
C ARG A 743 2.36 14.67 17.11
N PRO A 744 2.23 13.96 18.25
CA PRO A 744 1.00 13.95 19.01
C PRO A 744 0.54 15.37 19.42
N PHE A 745 -0.70 15.49 19.85
CA PHE A 745 -1.25 16.76 20.35
C PHE A 745 -0.51 17.24 21.59
N ASN A 746 -0.37 18.56 21.75
CA ASN A 746 0.05 19.13 23.03
C ASN A 746 -1.15 19.33 23.97
N GLN A 747 -0.90 19.67 25.23
CA GLN A 747 -1.96 19.86 26.22
C GLN A 747 -2.98 20.93 25.80
N ARG A 748 -2.53 22.05 25.22
CA ARG A 748 -3.42 23.13 24.80
C ARG A 748 -4.37 22.68 23.70
N GLU A 749 -3.90 21.84 22.78
CA GLU A 749 -4.70 21.23 21.72
C GLU A 749 -5.71 20.23 22.30
N ILE A 750 -5.28 19.33 23.20
CA ILE A 750 -6.15 18.37 23.88
C ILE A 750 -7.29 19.11 24.61
N VAL A 751 -6.96 20.10 25.43
CA VAL A 751 -7.95 20.89 26.18
C VAL A 751 -8.94 21.60 25.24
N LYS A 752 -8.45 22.19 24.15
CA LYS A 752 -9.32 22.86 23.16
C LYS A 752 -10.28 21.87 22.49
N ILE A 753 -9.81 20.66 22.17
CA ILE A 753 -10.62 19.62 21.55
C ILE A 753 -11.69 19.13 22.53
N LEU A 754 -11.30 18.82 23.77
CA LEU A 754 -12.20 18.33 24.82
C LEU A 754 -13.21 19.38 25.28
N LYS A 755 -12.85 20.67 25.26
CA LYS A 755 -13.78 21.75 25.63
C LYS A 755 -15.05 21.73 24.77
N VAL A 756 -14.90 21.49 23.45
CA VAL A 756 -16.03 21.36 22.52
C VAL A 756 -16.87 20.12 22.86
N GLY A 757 -16.23 19.06 23.36
CA GLY A 757 -16.89 17.84 23.83
C GLY A 757 -18.03 18.09 24.84
N ASN A 758 -17.92 19.12 25.69
CA ASN A 758 -18.96 19.48 26.65
C ASN A 758 -20.22 20.07 26.01
N CYS A 759 -20.14 20.56 24.77
CA CYS A 759 -21.26 21.13 24.04
C CYS A 759 -22.07 20.05 23.32
N ILE A 760 -21.41 18.96 22.90
CA ILE A 760 -21.99 17.92 22.03
C ILE A 760 -23.28 17.30 22.58
N PRO A 761 -23.45 17.00 23.89
CA PRO A 761 -24.70 16.40 24.39
C PRO A 761 -25.97 17.24 24.15
N CYS A 762 -25.81 18.55 23.87
CA CYS A 762 -26.91 19.46 23.52
C CYS A 762 -26.83 19.94 22.06
N HIS A 763 -25.68 19.77 21.40
CA HIS A 763 -25.36 20.31 20.07
C HIS A 763 -24.63 19.23 19.24
N ASP A 764 -25.32 18.16 18.90
CA ASP A 764 -24.74 16.98 18.24
C ASP A 764 -24.74 17.07 16.71
N GLN A 765 -25.43 18.04 16.12
CA GLN A 765 -25.50 18.24 14.68
C GLN A 765 -24.37 19.14 14.16
N TYR A 766 -23.80 18.78 13.01
CA TYR A 766 -22.74 19.60 12.41
C TYR A 766 -23.21 21.02 12.12
N ASN A 767 -24.42 21.19 11.58
CA ASN A 767 -24.96 22.47 11.14
C ASN A 767 -25.47 23.36 12.29
N ASP A 768 -25.25 22.97 13.54
CA ASP A 768 -25.66 23.77 14.68
C ASP A 768 -25.03 25.19 14.63
N PRO A 769 -25.82 26.26 14.74
CA PRO A 769 -25.33 27.63 14.70
C PRO A 769 -24.23 27.94 15.72
N ILE A 770 -24.16 27.22 16.85
CA ILE A 770 -23.13 27.47 17.87
C ILE A 770 -21.71 27.27 17.33
N TYR A 771 -21.54 26.48 16.26
CA TYR A 771 -20.24 26.21 15.66
C TYR A 771 -19.80 27.29 14.65
N GLN A 772 -20.71 28.16 14.19
CA GLN A 772 -20.36 29.21 13.23
C GLN A 772 -19.47 30.28 13.86
N ASP A 773 -19.77 30.70 15.08
CA ASP A 773 -18.92 31.59 15.88
C ASP A 773 -18.67 31.01 17.28
N ILE A 774 -17.68 30.11 17.36
CA ILE A 774 -17.35 29.45 18.63
C ILE A 774 -16.93 30.43 19.73
N LYS A 775 -16.42 31.62 19.39
CA LYS A 775 -16.00 32.61 20.39
C LYS A 775 -17.23 33.21 21.05
N LYS A 776 -18.21 33.64 20.25
CA LYS A 776 -19.52 34.11 20.74
C LYS A 776 -20.21 33.03 21.56
N SER A 777 -20.19 31.78 21.09
CA SER A 777 -20.79 30.65 21.81
C SER A 777 -20.12 30.41 23.16
N TYR A 778 -18.79 30.50 23.26
CA TYR A 778 -18.11 30.42 24.56
C TYR A 778 -18.43 31.59 25.49
N THR A 779 -18.61 32.80 24.95
CA THR A 779 -19.07 33.93 25.77
C THR A 779 -20.45 33.65 26.35
N PHE A 780 -21.40 33.14 25.53
CA PHE A 780 -22.72 32.77 26.01
C PHE A 780 -22.70 31.59 26.99
N GLU A 781 -21.91 30.55 26.72
CA GLU A 781 -21.75 29.37 27.57
C GLU A 781 -21.37 29.74 29.02
N SER A 782 -20.57 30.79 29.17
CA SER A 782 -20.11 31.29 30.47
C SER A 782 -21.17 32.03 31.30
N THR A 783 -22.29 32.41 30.70
CA THR A 783 -23.37 33.20 31.34
C THR A 783 -24.22 32.38 32.31
N HIS A 784 -24.93 33.08 33.22
CA HIS A 784 -25.90 32.43 34.12
C HIS A 784 -27.10 31.88 33.34
N GLU A 785 -27.55 32.58 32.30
CA GLU A 785 -28.66 32.18 31.43
C GLU A 785 -28.42 30.82 30.79
N HIS A 786 -27.24 30.61 30.20
CA HIS A 786 -26.88 29.32 29.62
C HIS A 786 -26.87 28.18 30.67
N ARG A 787 -26.37 28.45 31.88
CA ARG A 787 -26.38 27.46 32.97
C ARG A 787 -27.81 27.10 33.40
N GLN A 788 -28.71 28.06 33.45
CA GLN A 788 -30.13 27.81 33.72
C GLN A 788 -30.77 26.96 32.62
N LEU A 789 -30.50 27.29 31.34
CA LEU A 789 -30.98 26.52 30.19
C LEU A 789 -30.49 25.07 30.23
N ARG A 790 -29.19 24.86 30.46
CA ARG A 790 -28.60 23.53 30.60
C ARG A 790 -29.24 22.73 31.74
N LYS A 791 -29.44 23.33 32.92
CA LYS A 791 -30.12 22.67 34.04
C LYS A 791 -31.55 22.27 33.68
N LYS A 792 -32.30 23.16 33.01
CA LYS A 792 -33.66 22.88 32.56
C LYS A 792 -33.72 21.68 31.61
N ILE A 793 -32.83 21.64 30.61
CA ILE A 793 -32.76 20.56 29.61
C ILE A 793 -32.35 19.22 30.25
N LEU A 794 -31.35 19.23 31.14
CA LEU A 794 -30.89 18.01 31.81
C LEU A 794 -31.96 17.46 32.76
N ASN A 795 -32.72 18.33 33.44
CA ASN A 795 -33.82 17.92 34.30
C ASN A 795 -35.06 17.45 33.50
N SER A 796 -35.31 18.02 32.31
CA SER A 796 -36.42 17.59 31.44
C SER A 796 -36.14 16.26 30.71
N LYS A 797 -34.88 15.93 30.43
CA LYS A 797 -34.51 14.61 29.86
C LYS A 797 -34.55 13.47 30.88
N GLN A 798 -34.58 13.76 32.19
CA GLN A 798 -34.77 12.76 33.24
C GLN A 798 -36.24 12.36 33.46
N THR A 799 -37.18 12.95 32.71
CA THR A 799 -38.64 12.78 32.89
C THR A 799 -39.37 12.16 31.69
N GLN A 800 -38.65 11.67 30.67
CA GLN A 800 -39.22 10.79 29.64
C GLN A 800 -38.66 9.37 29.80
N PRO A 801 -39.53 8.34 29.96
CA PRO A 801 -39.15 6.93 30.09
C PRO A 801 -38.33 6.40 28.92
#